data_AF-A0A9W9P2Q4-F1
#
_entry.id   AF-A0A9W9P2Q4-F1
#
_cell.length_a   1.000
_cell.length_b   1.000
_cell.length_c   1.000
_cell.angle_alpha   90.00
_cell.angle_beta   90.00
_cell.angle_gamma   90.00
#
_symmetry.space_group_name_H-M   'P 1'
#
loop_
_entity.id
_entity.type
_entity.pdbx_description
1 polymer ?
#
loop_
_entity_poly.entity_id
_entity_poly.type
_entity_poly.pdbx_seq_one_letter_code
_entity_poly.pdbx_strand_id
1 'polypeptide(L)'
;MATKGIAAGNRHCYLLSRIVSCLKSACLTCCLTFLNKRSRIFISNPSSSIFPYHGHRGSKPQEQKFADVLDIVLEDSQDEVFLIIDAMDECSVKDHDGRSSLLEFIEQLLSKHPSKLHILATSRPEPDIRSRLEQYLNVDLEIGLAGDVETFVRDQISKGRLSRWDERFRWADLQIKRLQESKNEAAFNKALDTIPATLEDTYRDILERLSSDDREAARTILIWLSFSLVPMDLKTVADVVSFNFPDDVIQTCTTSLVTVRISDDTVRLAHFSVKEFFVCNEAQISWYQFSVSIGHLAIVNKAIDTLLETKEVLTKTTAEQKPLLFYSARYWDRHLAELGEAFVNDKNLQQKIYVIFTERDIYLNWMRLASFGPSSIWRQLFEELPPPLYSASERGLEATVERLLSESTNPDMMVESRSWSHNALLVAANEGQLDILELLLKTVKEIPQVVLQDMMFCIKITETTKEKLPKMLSLLWDKGCLHDETRGSEKRIDQDLVELAARNFRESGNLMIRHFLDQKEKFGFRITEKLLKRIMENDFRDEQLVELLWDKCDIDLKLTPTRMKSLAVSIGRIGGVSFLNRWLNDIEIGEEFIEVIARGKIEAMELLLEKRGEEVLITQKVLITATRQADDPQMVSLLLKRRAAGTTINKDVILAASQRLSNGSKVMRILLDECGSVTTIDDEILQEIVRNRYEGLDIMKLLLSRQQAGFVVTEETFSNAARCNNQEMMELLVNNASGSELPITDQTLVAVADNPLHGGVLMKYLFDLKGHDLPVSEDSLVSIAKVESETSEEVLTFILERWAKFPTTDKLLEATSRHLRALKLLLDRRQDCLPIRSMVQKILEERLINGGGVFELLLDRQLVEVDEWLIETAAENADVLEVIYNRNPQFAVTPKIVATAARDANSMRILLDRQKDRTLITEDVIKAALEGRNSSHVISLLLTRLGPRQLPITEDILIFAVQKQGIESLRLFLEKYRDLNLTVVWQAIWHDPGVDTPTLARAARVLFQYTTFEVSEDMLLRFPAMFREEPDYGFEFPFDDFVRSCMRHRISLPTTESAIELVIGRSSLDTIDIFLEDHPDIHLTEKHIEAGKNNPRDDMDQDSLMSLLHSRMNYS
;
A
#
# COMPACT_ATOMS: atom_id res chain seq x y z
N MET A 1 -21.96 36.21 19.20
CA MET A 1 -23.22 36.27 18.41
C MET A 1 -23.12 37.33 17.30
N ALA A 2 -21.93 37.56 16.72
CA ALA A 2 -21.64 38.71 15.85
C ALA A 2 -21.80 38.45 14.32
N THR A 3 -22.25 37.28 13.87
CA THR A 3 -22.41 36.96 12.43
C THR A 3 -23.82 37.18 11.87
N LYS A 4 -24.78 37.67 12.68
CA LYS A 4 -26.17 37.89 12.23
C LYS A 4 -26.54 39.35 11.93
N GLY A 5 -25.61 40.30 12.01
CA GLY A 5 -25.91 41.74 11.92
C GLY A 5 -25.63 42.43 10.58
N ILE A 6 -24.99 41.79 9.60
CA ILE A 6 -24.53 42.46 8.37
C ILE A 6 -25.15 41.77 7.15
N ALA A 7 -26.47 41.95 6.98
CA ALA A 7 -27.19 41.44 5.81
C ALA A 7 -28.28 42.44 5.38
N ALA A 8 -27.88 43.65 4.99
CA ALA A 8 -28.69 44.53 4.16
C ALA A 8 -27.84 45.66 3.56
N GLY A 9 -27.58 45.62 2.25
CA GLY A 9 -27.08 46.76 1.47
C GLY A 9 -25.75 46.52 0.75
N ASN A 10 -25.80 46.60 -0.59
CA ASN A 10 -24.69 46.52 -1.56
C ASN A 10 -24.07 45.15 -1.85
N ARG A 11 -24.47 44.62 -3.01
CA ARG A 11 -23.78 43.56 -3.77
C ARG A 11 -22.46 44.16 -4.27
N HIS A 12 -21.30 43.84 -3.69
CA HIS A 12 -19.95 43.77 -4.31
C HIS A 12 -19.07 42.94 -3.35
N CYS A 13 -18.20 42.11 -3.92
CA CYS A 13 -17.26 41.12 -3.35
C CYS A 13 -17.18 40.93 -1.81
N TYR A 14 -17.64 39.77 -1.33
CA TYR A 14 -17.27 39.21 -0.02
C TYR A 14 -16.69 37.79 -0.20
N LEU A 15 -15.42 37.59 0.15
CA LEU A 15 -14.80 36.26 0.27
C LEU A 15 -15.04 35.74 1.71
N LEU A 16 -15.78 34.63 1.86
CA LEU A 16 -16.04 33.99 3.15
C LEU A 16 -15.62 32.50 3.12
N SER A 17 -14.65 32.20 4.01
CA SER A 17 -14.27 30.92 4.64
C SER A 17 -13.26 29.95 3.98
N ARG A 18 -12.32 29.47 4.84
CA ARG A 18 -11.40 28.30 4.78
C ARG A 18 -10.04 28.42 4.08
N ILE A 19 -9.19 29.35 4.50
CA ILE A 19 -7.75 29.34 4.13
C ILE A 19 -6.89 28.48 5.08
N VAL A 20 -7.26 28.30 6.35
CA VAL A 20 -6.34 27.69 7.33
C VAL A 20 -6.38 26.16 7.40
N SER A 21 -7.49 25.54 7.01
CA SER A 21 -7.48 24.10 6.70
C SER A 21 -6.59 23.76 5.49
N CYS A 22 -6.26 24.74 4.63
CA CYS A 22 -5.35 24.56 3.50
C CYS A 22 -3.88 24.82 3.88
N LEU A 23 -3.62 25.59 4.95
CA LEU A 23 -2.28 25.81 5.48
C LEU A 23 -1.80 24.63 6.35
N LYS A 24 -2.70 23.92 7.05
CA LYS A 24 -2.38 22.64 7.72
C LYS A 24 -1.93 21.52 6.77
N SER A 25 -2.24 21.61 5.48
CA SER A 25 -1.94 20.57 4.47
C SER A 25 -1.05 21.04 3.31
N ALA A 26 -0.50 22.26 3.37
CA ALA A 26 0.26 22.87 2.28
C ALA A 26 -0.42 22.70 0.90
N CYS A 27 -1.74 22.86 0.81
CA CYS A 27 -2.49 22.71 -0.44
C CYS A 27 -2.85 24.08 -1.03
N LEU A 28 -1.86 24.70 -1.68
CA LEU A 28 -1.92 26.00 -2.38
C LEU A 28 -3.05 26.03 -3.44
N THR A 29 -3.40 24.87 -3.98
CA THR A 29 -4.41 24.66 -5.04
C THR A 29 -5.82 25.08 -4.62
N CYS A 30 -6.20 24.88 -3.35
CA CYS A 30 -7.53 25.23 -2.86
C CYS A 30 -7.75 26.75 -2.77
N CYS A 31 -6.71 27.52 -2.40
CA CYS A 31 -6.81 28.97 -2.26
C CYS A 31 -6.93 29.68 -3.63
N LEU A 32 -6.12 29.28 -4.62
CA LEU A 32 -6.16 29.85 -5.97
C LEU A 32 -7.45 29.46 -6.74
N THR A 33 -7.97 28.24 -6.53
CA THR A 33 -9.23 27.80 -7.14
C THR A 33 -10.44 28.55 -6.57
N PHE A 34 -10.37 29.00 -5.32
CA PHE A 34 -11.44 29.77 -4.67
C PHE A 34 -11.46 31.24 -5.12
N LEU A 35 -10.28 31.85 -5.33
CA LEU A 35 -10.14 33.22 -5.85
C LEU A 35 -10.68 33.36 -7.29
N ASN A 36 -10.39 32.39 -8.15
CA ASN A 36 -10.82 32.40 -9.57
C ASN A 36 -12.33 32.11 -9.76
N LYS A 37 -12.98 31.39 -8.82
CA LYS A 37 -14.40 31.01 -8.96
C LYS A 37 -15.42 32.09 -8.59
N ARG A 38 -15.03 33.17 -7.90
CA ARG A 38 -15.96 34.20 -7.38
C ARG A 38 -15.69 35.63 -7.81
N SER A 39 -14.51 35.95 -8.31
CA SER A 39 -14.19 37.28 -8.81
C SER A 39 -14.19 37.23 -10.35
N ARG A 40 -15.08 37.98 -11.01
CA ARG A 40 -15.05 38.18 -12.48
C ARG A 40 -13.87 39.07 -12.88
N ILE A 41 -12.67 38.77 -12.38
CA ILE A 41 -11.45 39.49 -12.72
C ILE A 41 -10.74 38.62 -13.76
N PHE A 42 -10.82 39.05 -15.03
CA PHE A 42 -9.90 38.57 -16.06
C PHE A 42 -8.52 39.15 -15.73
N ILE A 43 -7.70 38.38 -15.00
CA ILE A 43 -6.29 38.73 -14.83
C ILE A 43 -5.60 38.34 -16.13
N SER A 44 -5.08 39.33 -16.84
CA SER A 44 -4.65 39.17 -18.22
C SER A 44 -3.29 38.49 -18.40
N ASN A 45 -2.43 38.29 -17.38
CA ASN A 45 -1.10 37.70 -17.68
C ASN A 45 -0.13 37.13 -16.59
N PRO A 46 -0.53 36.62 -15.40
CA PRO A 46 0.42 35.83 -14.57
C PRO A 46 -0.02 34.41 -14.22
N SER A 47 -1.23 33.99 -14.60
CA SER A 47 -1.79 32.67 -14.26
C SER A 47 -1.25 31.51 -15.11
N SER A 48 -0.35 31.79 -16.06
CA SER A 48 0.15 30.85 -17.07
C SER A 48 1.37 30.02 -16.67
N SER A 49 2.01 30.26 -15.51
CA SER A 49 3.28 29.58 -15.16
C SER A 49 3.25 28.69 -13.91
N ILE A 50 2.26 28.80 -13.00
CA ILE A 50 2.28 28.10 -11.70
C ILE A 50 1.14 27.09 -11.54
N PHE A 51 -0.04 27.39 -12.11
CA PHE A 51 -1.21 26.53 -12.00
C PHE A 51 -1.04 25.16 -12.68
N PRO A 52 -0.35 25.02 -13.84
CA PRO A 52 -0.12 23.71 -14.45
C PRO A 52 0.87 22.84 -13.67
N TYR A 53 1.90 23.46 -13.06
CA TYR A 53 3.03 22.73 -12.47
C TYR A 53 2.78 22.18 -11.05
N HIS A 54 1.86 22.78 -10.28
CA HIS A 54 1.63 22.40 -8.88
C HIS A 54 0.17 22.08 -8.54
N GLY A 55 -0.71 22.05 -9.55
CA GLY A 55 -2.14 21.81 -9.33
C GLY A 55 -2.48 20.42 -8.79
N HIS A 56 -1.69 19.38 -9.08
CA HIS A 56 -2.09 17.98 -8.93
C HIS A 56 -1.10 17.02 -8.25
N ARG A 57 -0.07 17.51 -7.56
CA ARG A 57 0.82 16.65 -6.76
C ARG A 57 1.08 17.33 -5.42
N GLY A 58 1.30 16.56 -4.37
CA GLY A 58 1.80 17.06 -3.07
C GLY A 58 3.17 17.74 -3.12
N SER A 59 3.65 18.16 -4.31
CA SER A 59 4.78 19.06 -4.50
C SER A 59 4.38 20.50 -4.18
N LYS A 60 4.99 21.05 -3.15
CA LYS A 60 4.83 22.45 -2.74
C LYS A 60 5.48 23.37 -3.79
N PRO A 61 4.79 24.35 -4.39
CA PRO A 61 5.46 25.44 -5.11
C PRO A 61 6.40 26.18 -4.15
N GLN A 62 7.53 26.70 -4.67
CA GLN A 62 8.38 27.60 -3.89
C GLN A 62 7.56 28.84 -3.46
N GLU A 63 7.64 29.19 -2.18
CA GLU A 63 6.86 30.28 -1.55
C GLU A 63 6.97 31.60 -2.34
N GLN A 64 8.15 31.86 -2.91
CA GLN A 64 8.42 33.03 -3.75
C GLN A 64 7.49 33.15 -4.96
N LYS A 65 7.14 32.03 -5.62
CA LYS A 65 6.27 32.04 -6.80
C LYS A 65 4.81 32.34 -6.46
N PHE A 66 4.35 31.92 -5.27
CA PHE A 66 3.02 32.29 -4.77
C PHE A 66 2.96 33.78 -4.45
N ALA A 67 4.02 34.31 -3.85
CA ALA A 67 4.18 35.74 -3.60
C ALA A 67 4.05 36.55 -4.90
N ASP A 68 4.76 36.14 -5.94
CA ASP A 68 4.74 36.83 -7.23
C ASP A 68 3.34 36.83 -7.88
N VAL A 69 2.59 35.72 -7.80
CA VAL A 69 1.22 35.68 -8.36
C VAL A 69 0.27 36.56 -7.57
N LEU A 70 0.35 36.52 -6.23
CA LEU A 70 -0.52 37.33 -5.40
C LEU A 70 -0.22 38.82 -5.59
N ASP A 71 1.06 39.19 -5.72
CA ASP A 71 1.48 40.54 -6.09
C ASP A 71 0.85 40.99 -7.41
N ILE A 72 0.92 40.16 -8.47
CA ILE A 72 0.37 40.54 -9.78
C ILE A 72 -1.17 40.62 -9.73
N VAL A 73 -1.84 39.74 -8.97
CA VAL A 73 -3.30 39.82 -8.74
C VAL A 73 -3.68 41.13 -8.05
N LEU A 74 -2.89 41.57 -7.07
CA LEU A 74 -3.11 42.81 -6.33
C LEU A 74 -2.80 44.05 -7.20
N GLU A 75 -1.79 43.98 -8.07
CA GLU A 75 -1.47 45.02 -9.04
C GLU A 75 -2.57 45.21 -10.10
N ASP A 76 -3.07 44.13 -10.69
CA ASP A 76 -4.10 44.14 -11.74
C ASP A 76 -5.51 44.45 -11.19
N SER A 77 -5.74 44.32 -9.88
CA SER A 77 -7.03 44.65 -9.26
C SER A 77 -7.23 46.17 -9.14
N GLN A 78 -8.41 46.66 -9.56
CA GLN A 78 -8.80 48.08 -9.41
C GLN A 78 -9.53 48.38 -8.08
N ASP A 79 -9.98 47.35 -7.36
CA ASP A 79 -10.73 47.46 -6.11
C ASP A 79 -9.85 47.17 -4.88
N GLU A 80 -10.31 47.57 -3.69
CA GLU A 80 -9.73 47.15 -2.41
C GLU A 80 -9.91 45.65 -2.18
N VAL A 81 -8.86 44.97 -1.71
CA VAL A 81 -8.81 43.52 -1.50
C VAL A 81 -8.71 43.22 -0.01
N PHE A 82 -9.65 42.40 0.50
CA PHE A 82 -9.65 41.94 1.88
C PHE A 82 -9.21 40.47 1.98
N LEU A 83 -8.09 40.21 2.66
CA LEU A 83 -7.59 38.87 2.94
C LEU A 83 -7.93 38.47 4.37
N ILE A 84 -8.69 37.38 4.54
CA ILE A 84 -9.10 36.87 5.86
C ILE A 84 -8.37 35.57 6.17
N ILE A 85 -7.58 35.55 7.24
CA ILE A 85 -6.80 34.40 7.72
C ILE A 85 -7.41 33.97 9.06
N ASP A 86 -7.71 32.69 9.25
CA ASP A 86 -8.48 32.20 10.40
C ASP A 86 -7.74 31.13 11.21
N ALA A 87 -7.38 31.36 12.47
CA ALA A 87 -6.60 30.44 13.32
C ALA A 87 -5.13 30.24 12.87
N MET A 88 -4.45 31.36 12.61
CA MET A 88 -3.05 31.40 12.15
C MET A 88 -2.05 30.71 13.11
N ASP A 89 -2.39 30.60 14.39
CA ASP A 89 -1.61 29.89 15.42
C ASP A 89 -1.50 28.39 15.17
N GLU A 90 -2.41 27.81 14.41
CA GLU A 90 -2.37 26.38 14.06
C GLU A 90 -1.32 26.03 12.99
N CYS A 91 -0.56 27.01 12.48
CA CYS A 91 0.58 26.78 11.59
C CYS A 91 1.80 26.26 12.39
N SER A 92 2.45 25.20 11.92
CA SER A 92 3.54 24.55 12.67
C SER A 92 4.77 25.44 12.84
N VAL A 93 5.39 25.36 14.02
CA VAL A 93 6.70 25.99 14.31
C VAL A 93 7.86 25.04 13.97
N LYS A 94 7.60 23.73 13.88
CA LYS A 94 8.60 22.66 13.77
C LYS A 94 9.08 22.41 12.34
N ASP A 95 8.30 22.79 11.34
CA ASP A 95 8.76 22.78 9.95
C ASP A 95 9.57 24.06 9.73
N HIS A 96 10.82 23.93 9.29
CA HIS A 96 11.76 25.05 9.08
C HIS A 96 11.23 26.17 8.16
N ASP A 97 10.11 25.96 7.46
CA ASP A 97 9.48 26.88 6.49
C ASP A 97 8.02 27.30 6.81
N GLY A 98 7.44 26.96 7.98
CA GLY A 98 5.98 27.09 8.17
C GLY A 98 5.45 28.48 8.55
N ARG A 99 5.46 28.79 9.85
CA ARG A 99 4.80 30.00 10.41
C ARG A 99 5.61 31.28 10.24
N SER A 100 6.94 31.20 10.33
CA SER A 100 7.83 32.38 10.23
C SER A 100 7.86 32.95 8.81
N SER A 101 7.96 32.09 7.79
CA SER A 101 7.92 32.49 6.38
C SER A 101 6.58 33.12 5.99
N LEU A 102 5.46 32.59 6.51
CA LEU A 102 4.14 33.17 6.31
C LEU A 102 4.02 34.59 6.90
N LEU A 103 4.55 34.82 8.10
CA LEU A 103 4.54 36.15 8.72
C LEU A 103 5.40 37.15 7.92
N GLU A 104 6.59 36.74 7.48
CA GLU A 104 7.45 37.54 6.60
C GLU A 104 6.77 37.89 5.27
N PHE A 105 6.07 36.91 4.68
CA PHE A 105 5.33 37.09 3.45
C PHE A 105 4.19 38.10 3.60
N ILE A 106 3.42 38.02 4.70
CA ILE A 106 2.35 38.97 5.01
C ILE A 106 2.90 40.40 5.15
N GLU A 107 4.02 40.59 5.84
CA GLU A 107 4.68 41.90 5.96
C GLU A 107 5.12 42.45 4.60
N GLN A 108 5.69 41.60 3.74
CA GLN A 108 6.09 41.98 2.39
C GLN A 108 4.89 42.46 1.56
N LEU A 109 3.77 41.75 1.58
CA LEU A 109 2.54 42.13 0.87
C LEU A 109 1.97 43.46 1.36
N LEU A 110 1.90 43.64 2.68
CA LEU A 110 1.41 44.87 3.30
C LEU A 110 2.31 46.07 2.94
N SER A 111 3.62 45.86 2.84
CA SER A 111 4.58 46.90 2.44
C SER A 111 4.46 47.28 0.96
N LYS A 112 4.19 46.31 0.07
CA LYS A 112 4.05 46.53 -1.38
C LYS A 112 2.69 47.13 -1.77
N HIS A 113 1.61 46.77 -1.08
CA HIS A 113 0.24 47.19 -1.44
C HIS A 113 -0.55 47.87 -0.30
N PRO A 114 0.02 48.91 0.37
CA PRO A 114 -0.52 49.45 1.62
C PRO A 114 -1.89 50.14 1.49
N SER A 115 -2.26 50.58 0.28
CA SER A 115 -3.53 51.29 0.01
C SER A 115 -4.60 50.43 -0.66
N LYS A 116 -4.27 49.18 -1.03
CA LYS A 116 -5.20 48.27 -1.74
C LYS A 116 -5.50 46.99 -0.96
N LEU A 117 -4.57 46.52 -0.12
CA LEU A 117 -4.71 45.26 0.61
C LEU A 117 -5.05 45.51 2.08
N HIS A 118 -6.14 44.89 2.54
CA HIS A 118 -6.57 44.87 3.93
C HIS A 118 -6.54 43.44 4.44
N ILE A 119 -5.82 43.18 5.52
CA ILE A 119 -5.71 41.82 6.08
C ILE A 119 -6.44 41.77 7.43
N LEU A 120 -7.28 40.75 7.59
CA LEU A 120 -7.91 40.38 8.85
C LEU A 120 -7.42 38.98 9.24
N ALA A 121 -6.59 38.87 10.28
CA ALA A 121 -6.12 37.58 10.78
C ALA A 121 -6.71 37.29 12.16
N THR A 122 -7.17 36.05 12.39
CA THR A 122 -7.51 35.54 13.73
C THR A 122 -6.41 34.58 14.18
N SER A 123 -6.01 34.68 15.44
CA SER A 123 -4.95 33.86 16.01
C SER A 123 -4.97 33.92 17.55
N ARG A 124 -4.47 32.87 18.21
CA ARG A 124 -3.99 32.98 19.60
C ARG A 124 -2.78 33.93 19.70
N PRO A 125 -2.54 34.58 20.85
CA PRO A 125 -1.45 35.56 21.01
C PRO A 125 -0.08 34.89 21.20
N GLU A 126 0.35 34.09 20.21
CA GLU A 126 1.65 33.44 20.18
C GLU A 126 2.79 34.47 20.11
N PRO A 127 3.94 34.27 20.78
CA PRO A 127 4.99 35.29 20.91
C PRO A 127 5.56 35.80 19.58
N ASP A 128 5.77 34.91 18.62
CA ASP A 128 6.30 35.22 17.29
C ASP A 128 5.28 35.98 16.43
N ILE A 129 4.02 35.56 16.41
CA ILE A 129 2.92 36.27 15.75
C ILE A 129 2.75 37.67 16.33
N ARG A 130 2.72 37.77 17.67
CA ARG A 130 2.58 39.03 18.38
C ARG A 130 3.73 39.98 18.06
N SER A 131 4.97 39.51 18.14
CA SER A 131 6.16 40.34 17.91
C SER A 131 6.19 40.99 16.51
N ARG A 132 5.62 40.34 15.50
CA ARG A 132 5.59 40.81 14.10
C ARG A 132 4.35 41.64 13.76
N LEU A 133 3.19 41.27 14.30
CA LEU A 133 1.91 41.89 13.92
C LEU A 133 1.36 42.90 14.92
N GLU A 134 1.97 43.07 16.10
CA GLU A 134 1.50 44.04 17.11
C GLU A 134 1.51 45.49 16.63
N GLN A 135 2.32 45.79 15.60
CA GLN A 135 2.40 47.11 14.98
C GLN A 135 1.15 47.48 14.16
N TYR A 136 0.28 46.51 13.83
CA TYR A 136 -0.96 46.72 13.07
C TYR A 136 -2.18 46.80 13.99
N LEU A 137 -3.33 47.21 13.44
CA LEU A 137 -4.58 47.32 14.19
C LEU A 137 -5.00 45.95 14.73
N ASN A 138 -4.84 45.76 16.04
CA ASN A 138 -5.29 44.56 16.73
C ASN A 138 -6.72 44.75 17.23
N VAL A 139 -7.56 43.75 16.99
CA VAL A 139 -8.85 43.62 17.67
C VAL A 139 -8.74 42.41 18.56
N ASP A 140 -8.51 42.67 19.83
CA ASP A 140 -8.55 41.62 20.83
C ASP A 140 -9.99 41.16 21.00
N LEU A 141 -10.30 40.01 20.39
CA LEU A 141 -11.62 39.40 20.46
C LEU A 141 -11.94 38.97 21.89
N GLU A 142 -10.96 38.74 22.77
CA GLU A 142 -11.19 38.37 24.16
C GLU A 142 -11.85 39.50 24.95
N ILE A 143 -11.57 40.76 24.62
CA ILE A 143 -12.14 41.95 25.29
C ILE A 143 -13.68 41.99 25.19
N GLY A 144 -14.25 41.46 24.10
CA GLY A 144 -15.71 41.36 23.90
C GLY A 144 -16.27 39.95 24.07
N LEU A 145 -15.45 38.91 23.94
CA LEU A 145 -15.87 37.50 24.01
C LEU A 145 -16.46 37.15 25.37
N ALA A 146 -15.88 37.68 26.46
CA ALA A 146 -16.41 37.44 27.80
C ALA A 146 -17.88 37.89 27.93
N GLY A 147 -18.23 39.08 27.40
CA GLY A 147 -19.60 39.59 27.42
C GLY A 147 -20.55 38.84 26.46
N ASP A 148 -20.05 38.44 25.29
CA ASP A 148 -20.81 37.66 24.31
C ASP A 148 -21.11 36.23 24.80
N VAL A 149 -20.09 35.59 25.41
CA VAL A 149 -20.22 34.29 26.08
C VAL A 149 -21.13 34.44 27.29
N GLU A 150 -20.95 35.45 28.14
CA GLU A 150 -21.85 35.70 29.27
C GLU A 150 -23.30 35.88 28.81
N THR A 151 -23.54 36.67 27.76
CA THR A 151 -24.89 36.90 27.20
C THR A 151 -25.48 35.61 26.65
N PHE A 152 -24.69 34.83 25.91
CA PHE A 152 -25.10 33.53 25.39
C PHE A 152 -25.43 32.54 26.52
N VAL A 153 -24.57 32.46 27.53
CA VAL A 153 -24.75 31.59 28.71
C VAL A 153 -25.98 32.01 29.50
N ARG A 154 -26.17 33.30 29.80
CA ARG A 154 -27.38 33.82 30.46
C ARG A 154 -28.65 33.51 29.66
N ASP A 155 -28.62 33.66 28.33
CA ASP A 155 -29.74 33.30 27.44
C ASP A 155 -30.05 31.79 27.51
N GLN A 156 -29.06 30.91 27.47
CA GLN A 156 -29.26 29.45 27.59
C GLN A 156 -29.76 29.04 28.98
N ILE A 157 -29.26 29.65 30.05
CA ILE A 157 -29.72 29.44 31.44
C ILE A 157 -31.18 29.85 31.57
N SER A 158 -31.55 31.03 31.06
CA SER A 158 -32.93 31.53 31.14
C SER A 158 -33.94 30.65 30.40
N LYS A 159 -33.50 29.92 29.37
CA LYS A 159 -34.30 28.97 28.58
C LYS A 159 -34.36 27.57 29.17
N GLY A 160 -33.75 27.33 30.34
CA GLY A 160 -33.76 26.02 31.02
C GLY A 160 -32.99 24.92 30.29
N ARG A 161 -32.06 25.27 29.39
CA ARG A 161 -31.36 24.34 28.49
C ARG A 161 -29.99 23.87 28.96
N LEU A 162 -29.65 24.07 30.24
CA LEU A 162 -28.40 23.56 30.84
C LEU A 162 -28.20 22.04 30.63
N SER A 163 -29.29 21.27 30.50
CA SER A 163 -29.25 19.81 30.27
C SER A 163 -28.85 19.37 28.86
N ARG A 164 -28.70 20.29 27.89
CA ARG A 164 -28.34 20.02 26.48
C ARG A 164 -27.04 20.71 26.05
N TRP A 165 -26.14 21.00 26.99
CA TRP A 165 -24.84 21.57 26.67
C TRP A 165 -23.99 20.51 25.97
N ASP A 166 -23.72 20.75 24.69
CA ASP A 166 -22.87 19.94 23.82
C ASP A 166 -21.40 20.07 24.27
N GLU A 167 -20.57 19.03 24.10
CA GLU A 167 -19.21 18.87 24.65
C GLU A 167 -18.17 19.91 24.20
N ARG A 168 -18.59 20.97 23.50
CA ARG A 168 -17.74 21.97 22.84
C ARG A 168 -17.06 22.97 23.78
N PHE A 169 -17.47 23.05 25.06
CA PHE A 169 -16.92 24.00 26.05
C PHE A 169 -16.40 23.27 27.30
N ARG A 170 -15.21 22.67 27.19
CA ARG A 170 -14.64 21.77 28.21
C ARG A 170 -14.51 22.38 29.61
N TRP A 171 -14.15 23.66 29.72
CA TRP A 171 -14.06 24.34 31.02
C TRP A 171 -15.40 24.37 31.75
N ALA A 172 -16.48 24.72 31.04
CA ALA A 172 -17.82 24.81 31.62
C ALA A 172 -18.35 23.43 32.05
N ASP A 173 -18.13 22.39 31.25
CA ASP A 173 -18.49 21.00 31.59
C ASP A 173 -17.82 20.55 32.90
N LEU A 174 -16.52 20.84 33.06
CA LEU A 174 -15.77 20.50 34.28
C LEU A 174 -16.28 21.26 35.51
N GLN A 175 -16.63 22.55 35.38
CA GLN A 175 -17.20 23.30 36.51
C GLN A 175 -18.60 22.79 36.89
N ILE A 176 -19.44 22.43 35.91
CA ILE A 176 -20.76 21.85 36.17
C ILE A 176 -20.61 20.52 36.91
N LYS A 177 -19.71 19.64 36.49
CA LYS A 177 -19.41 18.38 37.20
C LYS A 177 -18.91 18.61 38.63
N ARG A 178 -17.98 19.55 38.83
CA ARG A 178 -17.49 19.96 40.15
C ARG A 178 -18.64 20.41 41.07
N LEU A 179 -19.61 21.14 40.53
CA LEU A 179 -20.81 21.55 41.29
C LEU A 179 -21.75 20.36 41.58
N GLN A 180 -21.95 19.46 40.61
CA GLN A 180 -22.78 18.25 40.78
C GLN A 180 -22.22 17.29 41.85
N GLU A 181 -20.90 17.23 42.01
CA GLU A 181 -20.24 16.37 43.01
C GLU A 181 -20.31 16.94 44.45
N SER A 182 -20.83 18.16 44.62
CA SER A 182 -20.94 18.80 45.93
C SER A 182 -22.01 18.14 46.80
N LYS A 183 -21.58 17.47 47.89
CA LYS A 183 -22.44 16.67 48.76
C LYS A 183 -23.33 17.47 49.71
N ASN A 184 -23.05 18.76 49.92
CA ASN A 184 -23.81 19.65 50.78
C ASN A 184 -23.67 21.12 50.33
N GLU A 185 -24.54 21.97 50.86
CA GLU A 185 -24.63 23.38 50.49
C GLU A 185 -23.34 24.16 50.78
N ALA A 186 -22.64 23.83 51.87
CA ALA A 186 -21.34 24.44 52.19
C ALA A 186 -20.26 24.08 51.17
N ALA A 187 -20.21 22.83 50.71
CA ALA A 187 -19.30 22.37 49.66
C ALA A 187 -19.65 22.98 48.30
N PHE A 188 -20.95 23.13 48.01
CA PHE A 188 -21.44 23.76 46.78
C PHE A 188 -21.04 25.24 46.71
N ASN A 189 -21.29 26.00 47.78
CA ASN A 189 -20.89 27.41 47.86
C ASN A 189 -19.37 27.57 47.83
N LYS A 190 -18.62 26.70 48.53
CA LYS A 190 -17.16 26.68 48.43
C LYS A 190 -16.68 26.38 47.00
N ALA A 191 -17.34 25.48 46.29
CA ALA A 191 -17.00 25.15 44.90
C ALA A 191 -17.26 26.33 43.95
N LEU A 192 -18.33 27.10 44.18
CA LEU A 192 -18.61 28.37 43.47
C LEU A 192 -17.58 29.46 43.78
N ASP A 193 -17.20 29.61 45.05
CA ASP A 193 -16.22 30.63 45.48
C ASP A 193 -14.79 30.33 45.01
N THR A 194 -14.51 29.09 44.58
CA THR A 194 -13.17 28.61 44.20
C THR A 194 -13.10 28.11 42.75
N ILE A 195 -13.93 28.65 41.87
CA ILE A 195 -13.90 28.33 40.43
C ILE A 195 -12.54 28.76 39.85
N PRO A 196 -11.80 27.85 39.19
CA PRO A 196 -10.52 28.18 38.55
C PRO A 196 -10.71 29.17 37.39
N ALA A 197 -9.75 30.09 37.22
CA ALA A 197 -9.83 31.12 36.18
C ALA A 197 -9.65 30.56 34.76
N THR A 198 -8.86 29.50 34.60
CA THR A 198 -8.53 28.90 33.29
C THR A 198 -8.82 27.40 33.24
N LEU A 199 -8.80 26.83 32.03
CA LEU A 199 -8.91 25.39 31.81
C LEU A 199 -7.66 24.66 32.32
N GLU A 200 -6.50 25.27 32.14
CA GLU A 200 -5.20 24.81 32.60
C GLU A 200 -5.16 24.76 34.14
N ASP A 201 -5.68 25.79 34.82
CA ASP A 201 -5.81 25.79 36.28
C ASP A 201 -6.78 24.71 36.76
N THR A 202 -7.84 24.43 35.98
CA THR A 202 -8.76 23.33 36.30
C THR A 202 -8.06 21.98 36.22
N TYR A 203 -7.25 21.73 35.17
CA TYR A 203 -6.46 20.50 35.08
C TYR A 203 -5.41 20.40 36.19
N ARG A 204 -4.71 21.51 36.49
CA ARG A 204 -3.75 21.60 37.59
C ARG A 204 -4.39 21.25 38.93
N ASP A 205 -5.53 21.86 39.25
CA ASP A 205 -6.31 21.59 40.47
C ASP A 205 -6.65 20.10 40.60
N ILE A 206 -7.10 19.47 39.51
CA ILE A 206 -7.48 18.06 39.49
C ILE A 206 -6.25 17.18 39.76
N LEU A 207 -5.13 17.47 39.11
CA LEU A 207 -3.88 16.70 39.26
C LEU A 207 -3.24 16.90 40.64
N GLU A 208 -3.26 18.11 41.19
CA GLU A 208 -2.71 18.39 42.52
C GLU A 208 -3.50 17.73 43.65
N ARG A 209 -4.81 17.50 43.44
CA ARG A 209 -5.68 16.75 44.35
C ARG A 209 -5.42 15.23 44.34
N LEU A 210 -4.73 14.71 43.33
CA LEU A 210 -4.33 13.29 43.33
C LEU A 210 -3.39 13.00 44.50
N SER A 211 -3.66 11.88 45.18
CA SER A 211 -2.84 11.42 46.29
C SER A 211 -1.41 11.19 45.81
N SER A 212 -0.41 11.33 46.70
CA SER A 212 1.00 11.07 46.34
C SER A 212 1.20 9.68 45.73
N ASP A 213 0.41 8.71 46.20
CA ASP A 213 0.52 7.30 45.85
C ASP A 213 -0.03 7.04 44.44
N ASP A 214 -1.01 7.84 44.00
CA ASP A 214 -1.63 7.73 42.68
C ASP A 214 -0.88 8.49 41.57
N ARG A 215 0.00 9.44 41.93
CA ARG A 215 0.65 10.35 40.95
C ARG A 215 1.49 9.61 39.93
N GLU A 216 2.26 8.60 40.35
CA GLU A 216 3.10 7.84 39.42
C GLU A 216 2.26 7.00 38.44
N ALA A 217 1.23 6.34 38.95
CA ALA A 217 0.28 5.57 38.13
C ALA A 217 -0.48 6.49 37.17
N ALA A 218 -1.00 7.62 37.66
CA ALA A 218 -1.68 8.63 36.85
C ALA A 218 -0.76 9.17 35.75
N ARG A 219 0.48 9.54 36.08
CA ARG A 219 1.46 10.02 35.09
C ARG A 219 1.67 8.96 34.00
N THR A 220 1.85 7.71 34.39
CA THR A 220 2.09 6.61 33.44
C THR A 220 0.88 6.39 32.53
N ILE A 221 -0.33 6.32 33.09
CA ILE A 221 -1.58 6.20 32.31
C ILE A 221 -1.70 7.34 31.31
N LEU A 222 -1.46 8.59 31.74
CA LEU A 222 -1.60 9.77 30.90
C LEU A 222 -0.55 9.82 29.78
N ILE A 223 0.67 9.34 30.01
CA ILE A 223 1.69 9.17 28.96
C ILE A 223 1.20 8.18 27.91
N TRP A 224 0.73 7.00 28.33
CA TRP A 224 0.25 5.96 27.43
C TRP A 224 -0.97 6.43 26.63
N LEU A 225 -1.97 7.03 27.26
CA LEU A 225 -3.13 7.58 26.55
C LEU A 225 -2.79 8.75 25.60
N SER A 226 -1.68 9.45 25.84
CA SER A 226 -1.23 10.56 25.00
C SER A 226 -0.47 10.10 23.75
N PHE A 227 0.34 9.04 23.85
CA PHE A 227 1.29 8.66 22.81
C PHE A 227 1.08 7.28 22.21
N SER A 228 0.15 6.47 22.72
CA SER A 228 -0.15 5.16 22.12
C SER A 228 -0.57 5.30 20.65
N LEU A 229 -0.09 4.38 19.81
CA LEU A 229 -0.31 4.41 18.36
C LEU A 229 -1.71 3.91 17.96
N VAL A 230 -2.37 3.19 18.86
CA VAL A 230 -3.75 2.73 18.71
C VAL A 230 -4.53 3.00 20.00
N PRO A 231 -5.85 3.23 19.91
CA PRO A 231 -6.70 3.29 21.10
C PRO A 231 -6.57 1.99 21.92
N MET A 232 -6.50 2.12 23.23
CA MET A 232 -6.30 0.99 24.15
C MET A 232 -7.57 0.73 24.94
N ASP A 233 -7.88 -0.54 25.19
CA ASP A 233 -8.94 -0.92 26.12
C ASP A 233 -8.50 -0.74 27.59
N LEU A 234 -9.49 -0.68 28.47
CA LEU A 234 -9.31 -0.43 29.90
C LEU A 234 -8.42 -1.49 30.58
N LYS A 235 -8.50 -2.76 30.15
CA LYS A 235 -7.69 -3.85 30.70
C LYS A 235 -6.21 -3.68 30.34
N THR A 236 -5.93 -3.31 29.09
CA THR A 236 -4.56 -3.04 28.63
C THR A 236 -3.93 -1.87 29.40
N VAL A 237 -4.68 -0.79 29.66
CA VAL A 237 -4.17 0.36 30.43
C VAL A 237 -3.94 0.01 31.89
N ALA A 238 -4.79 -0.82 32.49
CA ALA A 238 -4.61 -1.29 33.86
C ALA A 238 -3.33 -2.14 34.02
N ASP A 239 -3.03 -2.99 33.04
CA ASP A 239 -1.81 -3.81 33.02
C ASP A 239 -0.53 -2.94 33.02
N VAL A 240 -0.55 -1.77 32.35
CA VAL A 240 0.60 -0.84 32.29
C VAL A 240 1.07 -0.45 33.70
N VAL A 241 0.12 -0.16 34.59
CA VAL A 241 0.38 0.25 35.98
C VAL A 241 0.17 -0.89 36.98
N SER A 242 -0.04 -2.12 36.50
CA SER A 242 -0.22 -3.33 37.31
C SER A 242 -1.39 -3.25 38.29
N PHE A 243 -2.50 -2.64 37.87
CA PHE A 243 -3.75 -2.63 38.64
C PHE A 243 -4.49 -3.96 38.53
N ASN A 244 -5.07 -4.41 39.65
CA ASN A 244 -5.85 -5.64 39.67
C ASN A 244 -7.25 -5.46 39.06
N PHE A 245 -7.81 -4.25 39.12
CA PHE A 245 -9.14 -3.94 38.62
C PHE A 245 -9.05 -2.83 37.55
N PRO A 246 -9.59 -3.06 36.33
CA PRO A 246 -9.54 -2.06 35.27
C PRO A 246 -10.19 -0.71 35.62
N ASP A 247 -11.23 -0.72 36.46
CA ASP A 247 -11.92 0.49 36.92
C ASP A 247 -11.02 1.44 37.74
N ASP A 248 -9.94 0.93 38.34
CA ASP A 248 -8.99 1.73 39.11
C ASP A 248 -8.27 2.76 38.21
N VAL A 249 -8.20 2.53 36.89
CA VAL A 249 -7.69 3.52 35.91
C VAL A 249 -8.57 4.78 35.90
N ILE A 250 -9.89 4.61 35.93
CA ILE A 250 -10.84 5.73 35.94
C ILE A 250 -10.83 6.42 37.31
N GLN A 251 -10.71 5.67 38.40
CA GLN A 251 -10.61 6.25 39.74
C GLN A 251 -9.34 7.10 39.89
N THR A 252 -8.22 6.59 39.37
CA THR A 252 -6.90 7.24 39.45
C THR A 252 -6.82 8.50 38.59
N CYS A 253 -7.30 8.47 37.34
CA CYS A 253 -7.20 9.62 36.42
C CYS A 253 -8.45 10.52 36.42
N THR A 254 -9.54 10.08 37.04
CA THR A 254 -10.87 10.72 37.04
C THR A 254 -11.52 10.83 35.65
N THR A 255 -12.85 10.84 35.61
CA THR A 255 -13.62 11.08 34.36
C THR A 255 -13.44 12.50 33.79
N SER A 256 -12.73 13.37 34.52
CA SER A 256 -12.37 14.72 34.10
C SER A 256 -11.13 14.77 33.20
N LEU A 257 -10.27 13.75 33.22
CA LEU A 257 -9.09 13.65 32.34
C LEU A 257 -9.22 12.51 31.33
N VAL A 258 -9.95 11.44 31.66
CA VAL A 258 -10.14 10.27 30.79
C VAL A 258 -11.63 9.96 30.56
N THR A 259 -11.94 9.34 29.43
CA THR A 259 -13.28 8.86 29.07
C THR A 259 -13.19 7.43 28.56
N VAL A 260 -14.21 6.63 28.88
CA VAL A 260 -14.33 5.25 28.40
C VAL A 260 -15.52 5.13 27.47
N ARG A 261 -15.30 4.50 26.31
CA ARG A 261 -16.36 4.21 25.35
C ARG A 261 -17.03 2.89 25.72
N ILE A 262 -18.32 2.95 26.03
CA ILE A 262 -19.10 1.80 26.53
C ILE A 262 -19.20 0.65 25.52
N SER A 263 -19.08 0.92 24.21
CA SER A 263 -19.27 -0.12 23.18
C SER A 263 -18.12 -1.11 23.05
N ASP A 264 -16.90 -0.72 23.45
CA ASP A 264 -15.67 -1.48 23.22
C ASP A 264 -14.62 -1.34 24.35
N ASP A 265 -15.01 -0.78 25.50
CA ASP A 265 -14.16 -0.48 26.66
C ASP A 265 -12.88 0.30 26.35
N THR A 266 -12.87 1.05 25.24
CA THR A 266 -11.71 1.87 24.83
C THR A 266 -11.58 3.09 25.73
N VAL A 267 -10.38 3.31 26.27
CA VAL A 267 -10.03 4.48 27.08
C VAL A 267 -9.31 5.51 26.23
N ARG A 268 -9.72 6.78 26.39
CA ARG A 268 -9.10 7.93 25.73
C ARG A 268 -8.99 9.09 26.68
N LEU A 269 -8.12 10.05 26.34
CA LEU A 269 -8.17 11.36 26.97
C LEU A 269 -9.53 12.00 26.70
N ALA A 270 -10.09 12.64 27.72
CA ALA A 270 -11.44 13.16 27.68
C ALA A 270 -11.62 14.34 26.71
N HIS A 271 -10.52 14.99 26.32
CA HIS A 271 -10.50 16.05 25.32
C HIS A 271 -9.07 16.28 24.80
N PHE A 272 -8.90 16.83 23.58
CA PHE A 272 -7.56 17.06 23.00
C PHE A 272 -6.71 18.04 23.81
N SER A 273 -7.34 19.06 24.44
CA SER A 273 -6.67 20.04 25.30
C SER A 273 -5.99 19.43 26.52
N VAL A 274 -6.40 18.22 26.94
CA VAL A 274 -5.75 17.47 28.02
C VAL A 274 -4.34 17.07 27.60
N LYS A 275 -4.15 16.60 26.36
CA LYS A 275 -2.83 16.26 25.82
C LYS A 275 -1.96 17.50 25.68
N GLU A 276 -2.52 18.61 25.17
CA GLU A 276 -1.79 19.88 25.03
C GLU A 276 -1.27 20.39 26.38
N PHE A 277 -2.03 20.21 27.45
CA PHE A 277 -1.61 20.61 28.80
C PHE A 277 -0.43 19.80 29.35
N PHE A 278 -0.35 18.51 29.00
CA PHE A 278 0.74 17.63 29.46
C PHE A 278 2.02 17.73 28.63
N VAL A 279 1.88 17.89 27.30
CA VAL A 279 3.00 17.85 26.36
C VAL A 279 3.66 19.22 26.26
N CYS A 280 4.90 19.33 26.76
CA CYS A 280 5.66 20.59 26.74
C CYS A 280 7.00 20.43 25.99
N ASN A 281 7.47 21.52 25.37
CA ASN A 281 8.76 21.59 24.67
C ASN A 281 9.93 22.03 25.58
N GLU A 282 9.66 22.54 26.79
CA GLU A 282 10.67 23.05 27.73
C GLU A 282 11.07 22.00 28.79
N ALA A 283 12.13 22.30 29.54
CA ALA A 283 12.58 21.48 30.67
C ALA A 283 11.43 21.29 31.70
N GLN A 284 11.24 20.05 32.14
CA GLN A 284 10.09 19.61 32.91
C GLN A 284 9.85 20.45 34.19
N ILE A 285 8.75 21.21 34.24
CA ILE A 285 8.41 22.10 35.37
C ILE A 285 7.61 21.37 36.44
N SER A 286 6.71 20.44 36.04
CA SER A 286 5.80 19.73 36.94
C SER A 286 5.85 18.20 36.78
N TRP A 287 5.44 17.48 37.83
CA TRP A 287 5.44 16.00 37.87
C TRP A 287 4.50 15.36 36.84
N TYR A 288 3.54 16.08 36.26
CA TYR A 288 2.59 15.57 35.26
C TYR A 288 2.92 16.00 33.82
N GLN A 289 3.89 16.89 33.62
CA GLN A 289 4.31 17.33 32.28
C GLN A 289 5.41 16.43 31.71
N PHE A 290 5.41 16.23 30.41
CA PHE A 290 6.38 15.38 29.70
C PHE A 290 6.61 15.86 28.27
N SER A 291 7.79 15.60 27.73
CA SER A 291 8.06 15.82 26.30
C SER A 291 7.61 14.61 25.49
N VAL A 292 7.52 14.79 24.16
CA VAL A 292 7.24 13.70 23.20
C VAL A 292 8.28 12.58 23.35
N SER A 293 9.57 12.94 23.46
CA SER A 293 10.68 12.00 23.60
C SER A 293 10.58 11.18 24.88
N ILE A 294 10.26 11.83 26.02
CA ILE A 294 10.10 11.15 27.32
C ILE A 294 8.90 10.19 27.27
N GLY A 295 7.81 10.61 26.63
CA GLY A 295 6.61 9.77 26.48
C GLY A 295 6.90 8.49 25.71
N HIS A 296 7.51 8.60 24.52
CA HIS A 296 7.91 7.43 23.74
C HIS A 296 8.95 6.57 24.45
N LEU A 297 9.93 7.17 25.13
CA LEU A 297 10.96 6.44 25.87
C LEU A 297 10.35 5.60 27.01
N ALA A 298 9.37 6.15 27.74
CA ALA A 298 8.67 5.45 28.79
C ALA A 298 7.87 4.25 28.25
N ILE A 299 7.17 4.42 27.13
CA ILE A 299 6.41 3.36 26.49
C ILE A 299 7.35 2.26 25.97
N VAL A 300 8.43 2.61 25.26
CA VAL A 300 9.40 1.64 24.74
C VAL A 300 10.02 0.83 25.87
N ASN A 301 10.49 1.48 26.94
CA ASN A 301 11.10 0.78 28.06
C ASN A 301 10.14 -0.23 28.69
N LYS A 302 8.91 0.21 29.00
CA LYS A 302 7.91 -0.67 29.60
C LYS A 302 7.50 -1.80 28.64
N ALA A 303 7.35 -1.52 27.36
CA ALA A 303 7.03 -2.54 26.35
C ALA A 303 8.12 -3.60 26.24
N ILE A 304 9.38 -3.19 26.19
CA ILE A 304 10.55 -4.09 26.15
C ILE A 304 10.68 -4.86 27.45
N ASP A 305 10.52 -4.23 28.62
CA ASP A 305 10.57 -4.91 29.90
C ASP A 305 9.49 -5.99 30.00
N THR A 306 8.28 -5.70 29.53
CA THR A 306 7.17 -6.67 29.46
C THR A 306 7.52 -7.86 28.55
N LEU A 307 8.20 -7.64 27.42
CA LEU A 307 8.68 -8.73 26.55
C LEU A 307 9.80 -9.54 27.21
N LEU A 308 10.75 -8.88 27.89
CA LEU A 308 11.87 -9.54 28.56
C LEU A 308 11.45 -10.43 29.75
N GLU A 309 10.26 -10.18 30.31
CA GLU A 309 9.66 -11.04 31.33
C GLU A 309 9.16 -12.39 30.78
N THR A 310 9.02 -12.54 29.45
CA THR A 310 8.52 -13.76 28.79
C THR A 310 9.60 -14.82 28.59
N LYS A 311 10.25 -15.23 29.69
CA LYS A 311 11.39 -16.18 29.67
C LYS A 311 11.01 -17.63 29.34
N GLU A 312 9.73 -17.97 29.43
CA GLU A 312 9.21 -19.30 29.10
C GLU A 312 8.35 -19.22 27.84
N VAL A 313 8.34 -20.27 27.03
CA VAL A 313 7.52 -20.35 25.81
C VAL A 313 6.04 -20.21 26.15
N LEU A 314 5.41 -19.16 25.62
CA LEU A 314 4.00 -18.85 25.84
C LEU A 314 3.10 -19.76 25.00
N THR A 315 1.97 -20.14 25.60
CA THR A 315 0.82 -20.70 24.89
C THR A 315 -0.12 -19.57 24.46
N LYS A 316 -0.95 -19.83 23.44
CA LYS A 316 -1.98 -18.90 22.98
C LYS A 316 -2.87 -18.42 24.13
N THR A 317 -3.32 -19.35 24.98
CA THR A 317 -4.22 -19.03 26.11
C THR A 317 -3.57 -18.15 27.17
N THR A 318 -2.29 -18.36 27.48
CA THR A 318 -1.56 -17.51 28.43
C THR A 318 -1.27 -16.12 27.84
N ALA A 319 -1.03 -16.02 26.53
CA ALA A 319 -0.83 -14.75 25.85
C ALA A 319 -2.12 -13.90 25.80
N GLU A 320 -3.26 -14.51 25.48
CA GLU A 320 -4.59 -13.85 25.45
C GLU A 320 -4.99 -13.23 26.80
N GLN A 321 -4.46 -13.75 27.90
CA GLN A 321 -4.71 -13.20 29.23
C GLN A 321 -3.95 -11.89 29.49
N LYS A 322 -2.92 -11.57 28.71
CA LYS A 322 -1.97 -10.45 28.90
C LYS A 322 -2.03 -9.45 27.73
N PRO A 323 -3.07 -8.60 27.65
CA PRO A 323 -3.26 -7.70 26.52
C PRO A 323 -2.13 -6.69 26.28
N LEU A 324 -1.44 -6.24 27.34
CA LEU A 324 -0.26 -5.37 27.21
C LEU A 324 0.87 -6.01 26.38
N LEU A 325 1.03 -7.34 26.41
CA LEU A 325 2.05 -8.04 25.61
C LEU A 325 1.80 -7.88 24.11
N PHE A 326 0.53 -7.88 23.67
CA PHE A 326 0.20 -7.67 22.25
C PHE A 326 0.55 -6.26 21.79
N TYR A 327 0.21 -5.26 22.60
CA TYR A 327 0.59 -3.89 22.32
C TYR A 327 2.13 -3.77 22.24
N SER A 328 2.81 -4.30 23.26
CA SER A 328 4.26 -4.25 23.37
C SER A 328 4.93 -4.89 22.16
N ALA A 329 4.55 -6.12 21.80
CA ALA A 329 5.12 -6.85 20.67
C ALA A 329 4.94 -6.15 19.31
N ARG A 330 3.83 -5.43 19.11
CA ARG A 330 3.45 -4.80 17.84
C ARG A 330 4.00 -3.40 17.63
N TYR A 331 4.28 -2.67 18.70
CA TYR A 331 4.48 -1.22 18.62
C TYR A 331 5.77 -0.72 19.28
N TRP A 332 6.55 -1.57 19.95
CA TRP A 332 7.78 -1.14 20.62
C TRP A 332 8.79 -0.52 19.64
N ASP A 333 8.93 -1.07 18.44
CA ASP A 333 9.85 -0.62 17.38
C ASP A 333 9.41 0.71 16.76
N ARG A 334 8.10 0.92 16.59
CA ARG A 334 7.54 2.20 16.12
C ARG A 334 7.75 3.32 17.14
N HIS A 335 7.61 3.05 18.43
CA HIS A 335 7.93 4.04 19.45
C HIS A 335 9.43 4.29 19.57
N LEU A 336 10.27 3.29 19.28
CA LEU A 336 11.71 3.46 19.21
C LEU A 336 12.12 4.43 18.09
N ALA A 337 11.46 4.34 16.93
CA ALA A 337 11.71 5.21 15.79
C ALA A 337 11.49 6.71 16.11
N GLU A 338 10.55 7.02 17.00
CA GLU A 338 10.26 8.41 17.47
C GLU A 338 11.37 8.99 18.37
N LEU A 339 12.32 8.18 18.87
CA LEU A 339 13.39 8.66 19.74
C LEU A 339 14.58 9.27 18.99
N GLY A 340 14.77 8.92 17.71
CA GLY A 340 15.90 9.40 16.90
C GLY A 340 17.27 9.25 17.61
N GLU A 341 18.05 10.33 17.68
CA GLU A 341 19.39 10.35 18.29
C GLU A 341 19.40 10.02 19.79
N ALA A 342 18.28 10.21 20.51
CA ALA A 342 18.21 9.90 21.94
C ALA A 342 18.44 8.41 22.22
N PHE A 343 18.01 7.54 21.29
CA PHE A 343 18.23 6.09 21.39
C PHE A 343 19.70 5.70 21.19
N VAL A 344 20.40 6.36 20.26
CA VAL A 344 21.80 6.03 19.93
C VAL A 344 22.72 6.17 21.16
N ASN A 345 22.35 7.05 22.09
CA ASN A 345 23.11 7.29 23.32
C ASN A 345 22.68 6.44 24.53
N ASP A 346 21.53 5.76 24.48
CA ASP A 346 21.02 4.94 25.59
C ASP A 346 21.52 3.48 25.49
N LYS A 347 22.69 3.24 26.07
CA LYS A 347 23.32 1.91 26.12
C LYS A 347 22.49 0.88 26.88
N ASN A 348 21.68 1.30 27.86
CA ASN A 348 20.86 0.37 28.64
C ASN A 348 19.72 -0.15 27.77
N LEU A 349 19.01 0.76 27.09
CA LEU A 349 17.94 0.39 26.17
C LEU A 349 18.45 -0.47 25.01
N GLN A 350 19.61 -0.13 24.43
CA GLN A 350 20.25 -0.96 23.40
C GLN A 350 20.57 -2.37 23.91
N GLN A 351 21.03 -2.52 25.15
CA GLN A 351 21.29 -3.83 25.74
C GLN A 351 19.98 -4.61 25.95
N LYS A 352 18.91 -3.97 26.41
CA LYS A 352 17.60 -4.62 26.54
C LYS A 352 17.07 -5.12 25.19
N ILE A 353 17.17 -4.28 24.15
CA ILE A 353 16.79 -4.65 22.78
C ILE A 353 17.63 -5.84 22.32
N TYR A 354 18.95 -5.80 22.48
CA TYR A 354 19.84 -6.89 22.08
C TYR A 354 19.40 -8.23 22.67
N VAL A 355 19.03 -8.25 23.96
CA VAL A 355 18.56 -9.46 24.66
C VAL A 355 17.29 -10.05 24.02
N ILE A 356 16.37 -9.22 23.50
CA ILE A 356 15.18 -9.71 22.77
C ILE A 356 15.58 -10.55 21.55
N PHE A 357 16.66 -10.19 20.86
CA PHE A 357 17.13 -10.88 19.66
C PHE A 357 17.99 -12.12 19.94
N THR A 358 18.65 -12.18 21.09
CA THR A 358 19.56 -13.29 21.44
C THR A 358 18.92 -14.38 22.28
N GLU A 359 17.94 -14.03 23.13
CA GLU A 359 17.26 -15.01 23.97
C GLU A 359 16.16 -15.74 23.19
N ARG A 360 16.38 -17.04 22.95
CA ARG A 360 15.56 -17.88 22.05
C ARG A 360 14.06 -17.79 22.32
N ASP A 361 13.65 -17.98 23.58
CA ASP A 361 12.23 -18.08 23.94
C ASP A 361 11.55 -16.70 23.96
N ILE A 362 12.29 -15.65 24.35
CA ILE A 362 11.81 -14.26 24.30
C ILE A 362 11.55 -13.86 22.84
N TYR A 363 12.51 -14.14 21.96
CA TYR A 363 12.36 -13.88 20.52
C TYR A 363 11.18 -14.64 19.92
N LEU A 364 11.07 -15.93 20.23
CA LEU A 364 9.95 -16.78 19.79
C LEU A 364 8.60 -16.21 20.23
N ASN A 365 8.48 -15.83 21.50
CA ASN A 365 7.27 -15.25 22.07
C ASN A 365 6.93 -13.91 21.40
N TRP A 366 7.91 -13.02 21.25
CA TRP A 366 7.72 -11.73 20.60
C TRP A 366 7.20 -11.90 19.16
N MET A 367 7.84 -12.74 18.36
CA MET A 367 7.44 -12.96 16.96
C MET A 367 6.02 -13.54 16.84
N ARG A 368 5.65 -14.46 17.75
CA ARG A 368 4.28 -15.00 17.81
C ARG A 368 3.23 -13.95 18.18
N LEU A 369 3.58 -13.04 19.10
CA LEU A 369 2.70 -11.97 19.57
C LEU A 369 2.54 -10.85 18.53
N ALA A 370 3.61 -10.49 17.82
CA ALA A 370 3.59 -9.40 16.84
C ALA A 370 2.64 -9.70 15.66
N SER A 371 2.65 -10.94 15.18
CA SER A 371 1.90 -11.40 14.01
C SER A 371 0.46 -11.87 14.30
N PHE A 372 -0.16 -11.44 15.39
CA PHE A 372 -1.45 -11.97 15.86
C PHE A 372 -2.55 -11.96 14.78
N GLY A 373 -3.01 -13.16 14.41
CA GLY A 373 -4.02 -13.40 13.38
C GLY A 373 -4.37 -14.90 13.29
N PRO A 374 -3.63 -15.71 12.50
CA PRO A 374 -3.91 -17.15 12.38
C PRO A 374 -3.39 -17.97 13.57
N SER A 375 -4.20 -18.94 14.03
CA SER A 375 -3.88 -19.89 15.12
C SER A 375 -2.55 -20.62 14.91
N SER A 376 -2.19 -20.83 13.64
CA SER A 376 -1.03 -21.62 13.21
C SER A 376 0.32 -21.03 13.65
N ILE A 377 0.41 -19.73 13.92
CA ILE A 377 1.65 -19.06 14.37
C ILE A 377 2.10 -19.59 15.73
N TRP A 378 1.16 -19.91 16.62
CA TRP A 378 1.45 -20.46 17.96
C TRP A 378 2.09 -21.85 17.91
N ARG A 379 2.03 -22.52 16.75
CA ARG A 379 2.66 -23.82 16.52
C ARG A 379 4.04 -23.72 15.91
N GLN A 380 4.43 -22.59 15.33
CA GLN A 380 5.73 -22.45 14.68
C GLN A 380 6.87 -22.60 15.69
N LEU A 381 7.89 -23.38 15.36
CA LEU A 381 9.11 -23.45 16.15
C LEU A 381 10.02 -22.24 15.89
N PHE A 382 10.98 -22.02 16.77
CA PHE A 382 11.99 -20.97 16.59
C PHE A 382 12.69 -21.07 15.22
N GLU A 383 12.95 -22.30 14.75
CA GLU A 383 13.62 -22.57 13.49
C GLU A 383 12.78 -22.24 12.24
N GLU A 384 11.46 -22.06 12.40
CA GLU A 384 10.53 -21.65 11.33
C GLU A 384 10.36 -20.13 11.24
N LEU A 385 10.76 -19.39 12.28
CA LEU A 385 10.62 -17.94 12.33
C LEU A 385 11.71 -17.23 11.52
N PRO A 386 11.48 -15.98 11.10
CA PRO A 386 12.54 -15.13 10.57
C PRO A 386 13.73 -15.09 11.54
N PRO A 387 14.98 -15.29 11.07
CA PRO A 387 16.15 -15.24 11.94
C PRO A 387 16.29 -13.88 12.64
N PRO A 388 16.88 -13.81 13.86
CA PRO A 388 17.07 -12.54 14.56
C PRO A 388 17.80 -11.46 13.74
N LEU A 389 18.78 -11.87 12.92
CA LEU A 389 19.50 -10.95 12.04
C LEU A 389 18.59 -10.33 10.97
N TYR A 390 17.67 -11.12 10.41
CA TYR A 390 16.65 -10.61 9.47
C TYR A 390 15.78 -9.56 10.16
N SER A 391 15.20 -9.88 11.31
CA SER A 391 14.26 -8.99 12.01
C SER A 391 14.91 -7.73 12.56
N ALA A 392 16.20 -7.78 12.92
CA ALA A 392 16.98 -6.62 13.31
C ALA A 392 17.31 -5.72 12.10
N SER A 393 17.59 -6.33 10.95
CA SER A 393 17.87 -5.62 9.69
C SER A 393 16.63 -4.92 9.15
N GLU A 394 15.47 -5.59 9.20
CA GLU A 394 14.16 -5.01 8.85
C GLU A 394 13.87 -3.71 9.63
N ARG A 395 14.25 -3.68 10.91
CA ARG A 395 13.95 -2.57 11.82
C ARG A 395 15.00 -1.46 11.86
N GLY A 396 16.09 -1.58 11.09
CA GLY A 396 17.14 -0.55 11.09
C GLY A 396 18.01 -0.52 12.35
N LEU A 397 18.13 -1.64 13.09
CA LEU A 397 18.88 -1.69 14.35
C LEU A 397 20.37 -1.98 14.13
N GLU A 398 21.11 -1.00 13.59
CA GLU A 398 22.52 -1.14 13.19
C GLU A 398 23.42 -1.73 14.29
N ALA A 399 23.37 -1.17 15.51
CA ALA A 399 24.18 -1.65 16.64
C ALA A 399 23.83 -3.10 17.05
N THR A 400 22.58 -3.52 16.91
CA THR A 400 22.16 -4.91 17.16
C THR A 400 22.70 -5.83 16.08
N VAL A 401 22.60 -5.42 14.80
CA VAL A 401 23.13 -6.18 13.66
C VAL A 401 24.65 -6.36 13.79
N GLU A 402 25.40 -5.29 14.07
CA GLU A 402 26.85 -5.35 14.24
C GLU A 402 27.25 -6.33 15.35
N ARG A 403 26.57 -6.26 16.50
CA ARG A 403 26.82 -7.18 17.62
C ARG A 403 26.50 -8.63 17.26
N LEU A 404 25.34 -8.89 16.64
CA LEU A 404 24.95 -10.24 16.20
C LEU A 404 25.95 -10.84 15.21
N LEU A 405 26.50 -10.03 14.30
CA LEU A 405 27.54 -10.47 13.36
C LEU A 405 28.88 -10.74 14.07
N SER A 406 29.27 -9.87 15.01
CA SER A 406 30.54 -10.00 15.74
C SER A 406 30.60 -11.20 16.69
N GLU A 407 29.47 -11.56 17.30
CA GLU A 407 29.34 -12.67 18.24
C GLU A 407 29.04 -14.01 17.54
N SER A 408 28.79 -13.99 16.21
CA SER A 408 28.50 -15.18 15.42
C SER A 408 29.75 -15.99 15.09
N THR A 409 29.63 -17.31 15.20
CA THR A 409 30.67 -18.26 14.75
C THR A 409 30.67 -18.49 13.24
N ASN A 410 29.61 -18.12 12.51
CA ASN A 410 29.53 -18.23 11.04
C ASN A 410 28.59 -17.15 10.45
N PRO A 411 29.12 -15.92 10.25
CA PRO A 411 28.33 -14.79 9.73
C PRO A 411 27.78 -15.03 8.32
N ASP A 412 28.52 -15.71 7.44
CA ASP A 412 28.10 -16.02 6.06
C ASP A 412 26.77 -16.80 6.05
N MET A 413 26.67 -17.86 6.88
CA MET A 413 25.45 -18.66 7.01
C MET A 413 24.25 -17.92 7.62
N MET A 414 24.49 -16.85 8.39
CA MET A 414 23.40 -16.07 9.00
C MET A 414 22.75 -15.11 8.01
N VAL A 415 23.53 -14.61 7.03
CA VAL A 415 23.04 -13.65 6.05
C VAL A 415 22.29 -14.36 4.91
N GLU A 416 22.74 -15.55 4.51
CA GLU A 416 22.12 -16.31 3.41
C GLU A 416 20.74 -16.90 3.76
N SER A 417 20.46 -17.14 5.05
CA SER A 417 19.23 -17.75 5.57
C SER A 417 18.91 -19.13 4.97
N ARG A 418 18.06 -19.90 5.67
CA ARG A 418 17.64 -21.24 5.22
C ARG A 418 16.47 -21.22 4.23
N SER A 419 15.86 -20.04 4.03
CA SER A 419 14.71 -19.81 3.16
C SER A 419 14.90 -18.49 2.41
N TRP A 420 14.59 -18.50 1.12
CA TRP A 420 14.52 -17.32 0.25
C TRP A 420 13.75 -16.15 0.88
N SER A 421 12.69 -16.47 1.61
CA SER A 421 11.76 -15.49 2.20
C SER A 421 12.32 -14.71 3.40
N HIS A 422 13.42 -15.15 4.00
CA HIS A 422 13.94 -14.57 5.26
C HIS A 422 15.43 -14.21 5.16
N ASN A 423 15.86 -13.62 4.04
CA ASN A 423 17.24 -13.20 3.81
C ASN A 423 17.50 -11.77 4.32
N ALA A 424 18.58 -11.58 5.09
CA ALA A 424 18.88 -10.29 5.74
C ALA A 424 19.30 -9.19 4.74
N LEU A 425 19.96 -9.55 3.63
CA LEU A 425 20.30 -8.58 2.56
C LEU A 425 19.05 -8.05 1.88
N LEU A 426 18.12 -8.95 1.53
CA LEU A 426 16.89 -8.58 0.83
C LEU A 426 16.01 -7.66 1.67
N VAL A 427 15.83 -7.96 2.96
CA VAL A 427 15.00 -7.12 3.82
C VAL A 427 15.65 -5.76 4.09
N ALA A 428 16.97 -5.70 4.31
CA ALA A 428 17.68 -4.44 4.47
C ALA A 428 17.55 -3.57 3.21
N ALA A 429 17.66 -4.19 2.02
CA ALA A 429 17.46 -3.50 0.75
C ALA A 429 16.02 -3.00 0.57
N ASN A 430 15.00 -3.85 0.80
CA ASN A 430 13.60 -3.48 0.61
C ASN A 430 13.11 -2.39 1.58
N GLU A 431 13.60 -2.40 2.82
CA GLU A 431 13.27 -1.39 3.85
C GLU A 431 14.10 -0.10 3.71
N GLY A 432 15.19 -0.13 2.94
CA GLY A 432 16.07 1.01 2.67
C GLY A 432 17.11 1.27 3.75
N GLN A 433 17.51 0.23 4.48
CA GLN A 433 18.50 0.28 5.55
C GLN A 433 19.92 0.15 4.96
N LEU A 434 20.37 1.16 4.20
CA LEU A 434 21.61 1.05 3.41
C LEU A 434 22.89 0.89 4.25
N ASP A 435 22.93 1.40 5.49
CA ASP A 435 24.08 1.20 6.39
C ASP A 435 24.21 -0.27 6.82
N ILE A 436 23.08 -0.88 7.19
CA ILE A 436 23.00 -2.30 7.51
C ILE A 436 23.32 -3.12 6.27
N LEU A 437 22.78 -2.76 5.10
CA LEU A 437 23.07 -3.44 3.85
C LEU A 437 24.58 -3.39 3.52
N GLU A 438 25.22 -2.23 3.66
CA GLU A 438 26.67 -2.09 3.47
C GLU A 438 27.47 -2.98 4.44
N LEU A 439 27.07 -3.02 5.72
CA LEU A 439 27.68 -3.88 6.74
C LEU A 439 27.54 -5.37 6.40
N LEU A 440 26.33 -5.81 5.99
CA LEU A 440 26.05 -7.19 5.61
C LEU A 440 26.84 -7.57 4.35
N LEU A 441 26.88 -6.73 3.32
CA LEU A 441 27.63 -6.96 2.08
C LEU A 441 29.13 -7.09 2.34
N LYS A 442 29.70 -6.27 3.24
CA LYS A 442 31.12 -6.41 3.64
C LYS A 442 31.41 -7.73 4.33
N THR A 443 30.44 -8.26 5.06
CA THR A 443 30.60 -9.49 5.86
C THR A 443 30.50 -10.75 5.00
N VAL A 444 29.57 -10.78 4.04
CA VAL A 444 29.31 -11.94 3.18
C VAL A 444 30.39 -12.12 2.12
N LYS A 445 30.89 -13.36 1.97
CA LYS A 445 31.89 -13.69 0.93
C LYS A 445 31.31 -13.80 -0.48
N GLU A 446 30.25 -14.59 -0.65
CA GLU A 446 29.61 -14.86 -1.94
C GLU A 446 28.14 -14.46 -1.86
N ILE A 447 27.63 -13.75 -2.87
CA ILE A 447 26.23 -13.34 -2.92
C ILE A 447 25.57 -14.20 -4.00
N PRO A 448 24.59 -15.04 -3.66
CA PRO A 448 23.88 -15.82 -4.67
C PRO A 448 23.24 -14.90 -5.72
N GLN A 449 23.40 -15.22 -7.01
CA GLN A 449 22.94 -14.35 -8.11
C GLN A 449 21.47 -14.00 -8.02
N VAL A 450 20.64 -14.94 -7.59
CA VAL A 450 19.19 -14.71 -7.46
C VAL A 450 18.91 -13.66 -6.36
N VAL A 451 19.74 -13.60 -5.29
CA VAL A 451 19.57 -12.64 -4.18
C VAL A 451 19.94 -11.25 -4.68
N LEU A 452 20.99 -11.17 -5.51
CA LEU A 452 21.36 -9.94 -6.18
C LEU A 452 20.25 -9.44 -7.13
N GLN A 453 19.65 -10.34 -7.93
CA GLN A 453 18.54 -10.01 -8.84
C GLN A 453 17.35 -9.42 -8.09
N ASP A 454 16.90 -10.09 -7.02
CA ASP A 454 15.80 -9.61 -6.17
C ASP A 454 16.15 -8.30 -5.48
N MET A 455 17.40 -8.14 -5.02
CA MET A 455 17.89 -6.89 -4.44
C MET A 455 17.82 -5.73 -5.44
N MET A 456 18.26 -5.91 -6.70
CA MET A 456 18.14 -4.87 -7.74
C MET A 456 16.67 -4.49 -7.99
N PHE A 457 15.78 -5.46 -7.94
CA PHE A 457 14.35 -5.25 -8.16
C PHE A 457 13.65 -4.50 -7.00
N CYS A 458 14.01 -4.78 -5.74
CA CYS A 458 13.26 -4.29 -4.58
C CYS A 458 13.93 -3.17 -3.77
N ILE A 459 15.22 -2.89 -4.01
CA ILE A 459 15.98 -1.94 -3.19
C ILE A 459 15.28 -0.58 -3.09
N LYS A 460 15.22 -0.08 -1.86
CA LYS A 460 14.67 1.22 -1.50
C LYS A 460 15.79 2.17 -1.16
N ILE A 461 15.77 3.33 -1.78
CA ILE A 461 16.72 4.42 -1.61
C ILE A 461 15.87 5.64 -1.28
N THR A 462 16.18 6.28 -0.17
CA THR A 462 15.51 7.49 0.32
C THR A 462 16.37 8.72 0.01
N GLU A 463 15.78 9.91 0.04
CA GLU A 463 16.52 11.17 -0.13
C GLU A 463 17.71 11.31 0.83
N THR A 464 17.57 10.79 2.05
CA THR A 464 18.62 10.79 3.07
C THR A 464 19.76 9.79 2.80
N THR A 465 19.54 8.79 1.94
CA THR A 465 20.48 7.68 1.72
C THR A 465 21.02 7.62 0.29
N LYS A 466 20.53 8.46 -0.63
CA LYS A 466 20.95 8.49 -2.04
C LYS A 466 22.46 8.60 -2.26
N GLU A 467 23.18 9.31 -1.39
CA GLU A 467 24.64 9.46 -1.48
C GLU A 467 25.41 8.16 -1.18
N LYS A 468 24.77 7.16 -0.56
CA LYS A 468 25.38 5.86 -0.25
C LYS A 468 25.29 4.88 -1.40
N LEU A 469 24.37 5.09 -2.35
CA LEU A 469 24.18 4.22 -3.52
C LEU A 469 25.48 3.96 -4.31
N PRO A 470 26.29 4.98 -4.68
CA PRO A 470 27.53 4.74 -5.42
C PRO A 470 28.51 3.84 -4.68
N LYS A 471 28.62 3.98 -3.35
CA LYS A 471 29.49 3.16 -2.52
C LYS A 471 29.03 1.70 -2.52
N MET A 472 27.73 1.48 -2.34
CA MET A 472 27.14 0.14 -2.38
C MET A 472 27.34 -0.53 -3.75
N LEU A 473 27.05 0.16 -4.86
CA LEU A 473 27.26 -0.39 -6.20
C LEU A 473 28.74 -0.66 -6.50
N SER A 474 29.64 0.19 -6.00
CA SER A 474 31.09 -0.05 -6.11
C SER A 474 31.53 -1.30 -5.33
N LEU A 475 30.96 -1.54 -4.14
CA LEU A 475 31.25 -2.74 -3.35
C LEU A 475 30.78 -4.01 -4.07
N LEU A 476 29.59 -4.00 -4.67
CA LEU A 476 29.06 -5.11 -5.46
C LEU A 476 29.89 -5.36 -6.73
N TRP A 477 30.35 -4.29 -7.38
CA TRP A 477 31.25 -4.35 -8.53
C TRP A 477 32.62 -4.96 -8.15
N ASP A 478 33.22 -4.51 -7.06
CA ASP A 478 34.53 -4.96 -6.62
C ASP A 478 34.52 -6.44 -6.16
N LYS A 479 33.38 -6.91 -5.64
CA LYS A 479 33.14 -8.34 -5.37
C LYS A 479 32.89 -9.17 -6.63
N GLY A 480 32.69 -8.51 -7.78
CA GLY A 480 32.39 -9.14 -9.05
C GLY A 480 30.96 -9.65 -9.21
N CYS A 481 30.08 -9.38 -8.25
CA CYS A 481 28.68 -9.82 -8.29
C CYS A 481 27.89 -9.17 -9.42
N LEU A 482 28.24 -7.92 -9.78
CA LEU A 482 27.62 -7.24 -10.91
C LEU A 482 28.14 -7.71 -12.27
N HIS A 483 29.25 -8.46 -12.33
CA HIS A 483 29.84 -8.85 -13.60
C HIS A 483 28.99 -9.91 -14.31
N ASP A 484 28.95 -9.83 -15.63
CA ASP A 484 28.37 -10.88 -16.46
C ASP A 484 29.26 -12.14 -16.43
N GLU A 485 28.87 -13.13 -15.62
CA GLU A 485 29.59 -14.40 -15.48
C GLU A 485 29.63 -15.22 -16.78
N THR A 486 28.79 -14.92 -17.76
CA THR A 486 28.81 -15.59 -19.07
C THR A 486 29.98 -15.13 -19.95
N ARG A 487 30.65 -14.01 -19.61
CA ARG A 487 31.78 -13.48 -20.37
C ARG A 487 33.10 -13.81 -19.66
N GLY A 488 33.97 -14.59 -20.31
CA GLY A 488 35.22 -15.07 -19.72
C GLY A 488 36.36 -14.04 -19.60
N SER A 489 36.29 -12.88 -20.26
CA SER A 489 37.44 -11.95 -20.39
C SER A 489 37.16 -10.46 -20.16
N GLU A 490 35.92 -9.98 -20.35
CA GLU A 490 35.56 -8.58 -20.16
C GLU A 490 34.73 -8.34 -18.90
N LYS A 491 35.17 -7.40 -18.04
CA LYS A 491 34.41 -6.98 -16.85
C LYS A 491 33.32 -6.00 -17.27
N ARG A 492 32.15 -6.53 -17.67
CA ARG A 492 30.93 -5.76 -17.96
C ARG A 492 29.84 -6.11 -16.95
N ILE A 493 28.93 -5.17 -16.69
CA ILE A 493 27.74 -5.43 -15.86
C ILE A 493 26.79 -6.37 -16.61
N ASP A 494 26.20 -7.32 -15.89
CA ASP A 494 25.13 -8.19 -16.40
C ASP A 494 23.94 -7.32 -16.85
N GLN A 495 23.60 -7.38 -18.14
CA GLN A 495 22.53 -6.61 -18.75
C GLN A 495 21.18 -6.87 -18.05
N ASP A 496 20.94 -8.11 -17.58
CA ASP A 496 19.71 -8.47 -16.90
C ASP A 496 19.58 -7.75 -15.55
N LEU A 497 20.69 -7.46 -14.86
CA LEU A 497 20.68 -6.69 -13.61
C LEU A 497 20.30 -5.22 -13.84
N VAL A 498 20.78 -4.62 -14.93
CA VAL A 498 20.40 -3.24 -15.32
C VAL A 498 18.92 -3.18 -15.68
N GLU A 499 18.42 -4.17 -16.41
CA GLU A 499 16.99 -4.27 -16.73
C GLU A 499 16.11 -4.51 -15.48
N LEU A 500 16.56 -5.32 -14.53
CA LEU A 500 15.87 -5.52 -13.25
C LEU A 500 15.84 -4.24 -12.40
N ALA A 501 16.95 -3.48 -12.38
CA ALA A 501 16.98 -2.18 -11.73
C ALA A 501 15.98 -1.19 -12.37
N ALA A 502 15.78 -1.25 -13.69
CA ALA A 502 14.76 -0.43 -14.39
C ALA A 502 13.32 -0.85 -14.04
N ARG A 503 13.10 -2.13 -13.69
CA ARG A 503 11.80 -2.66 -13.22
C ARG A 503 11.48 -2.32 -11.77
N ASN A 504 12.42 -1.72 -11.03
CA ASN A 504 12.13 -1.19 -9.71
C ASN A 504 11.23 0.06 -9.87
N PHE A 505 9.93 -0.12 -9.68
CA PHE A 505 8.90 0.92 -9.81
C PHE A 505 8.92 1.97 -8.67
N ARG A 506 10.05 2.14 -7.97
CA ARG A 506 10.27 3.20 -6.98
C ARG A 506 11.28 4.19 -7.56
N GLU A 507 11.38 5.39 -6.96
CA GLU A 507 12.41 6.39 -7.31
C GLU A 507 13.85 5.82 -7.27
N SER A 508 14.04 4.79 -6.45
CA SER A 508 15.29 4.03 -6.32
C SER A 508 15.77 3.42 -7.64
N GLY A 509 14.86 2.92 -8.47
CA GLY A 509 15.17 2.40 -9.81
C GLY A 509 15.82 3.47 -10.68
N ASN A 510 15.24 4.68 -10.71
CA ASN A 510 15.78 5.80 -11.48
C ASN A 510 17.16 6.24 -11.02
N LEU A 511 17.40 6.28 -9.70
CA LEU A 511 18.71 6.63 -9.14
C LEU A 511 19.78 5.60 -9.54
N MET A 512 19.45 4.31 -9.55
CA MET A 512 20.34 3.26 -10.03
C MET A 512 20.64 3.41 -11.52
N ILE A 513 19.59 3.58 -12.35
CA ILE A 513 19.76 3.74 -13.79
C ILE A 513 20.59 4.99 -14.12
N ARG A 514 20.36 6.12 -13.45
CA ARG A 514 21.20 7.31 -13.59
C ARG A 514 22.66 7.00 -13.29
N HIS A 515 22.93 6.35 -12.17
CA HIS A 515 24.29 6.02 -11.77
C HIS A 515 24.97 5.10 -12.79
N PHE A 516 24.24 4.09 -13.31
CA PHE A 516 24.76 3.23 -14.37
C PHE A 516 25.05 4.02 -15.65
N LEU A 517 24.18 4.94 -16.08
CA LEU A 517 24.39 5.78 -17.27
C LEU A 517 25.57 6.75 -17.11
N ASP A 518 25.71 7.38 -15.95
CA ASP A 518 26.82 8.28 -15.63
C ASP A 518 28.17 7.56 -15.68
N GLN A 519 28.18 6.28 -15.30
CA GLN A 519 29.35 5.41 -15.25
C GLN A 519 29.32 4.35 -16.36
N LYS A 520 28.63 4.61 -17.48
CA LYS A 520 28.44 3.63 -18.57
C LYS A 520 29.76 3.06 -19.10
N GLU A 521 30.81 3.88 -19.20
CA GLU A 521 32.15 3.44 -19.62
C GLU A 521 32.80 2.49 -18.61
N LYS A 522 32.55 2.68 -17.31
CA LYS A 522 33.06 1.83 -16.23
C LYS A 522 32.32 0.49 -16.19
N PHE A 523 31.00 0.51 -16.31
CA PHE A 523 30.15 -0.69 -16.21
C PHE A 523 30.03 -1.44 -17.54
N GLY A 524 30.21 -0.78 -18.68
CA GLY A 524 30.33 -1.43 -19.99
C GLY A 524 29.07 -2.12 -20.52
N PHE A 525 27.87 -1.56 -20.32
CA PHE A 525 26.62 -2.11 -20.87
C PHE A 525 26.09 -1.32 -22.08
N ARG A 526 25.16 -1.95 -22.83
CA ARG A 526 24.49 -1.34 -23.99
C ARG A 526 23.08 -0.88 -23.63
N ILE A 527 22.66 0.24 -24.20
CA ILE A 527 21.27 0.68 -24.10
C ILE A 527 20.46 -0.09 -25.14
N THR A 528 19.63 -1.04 -24.70
CA THR A 528 18.76 -1.84 -25.57
C THR A 528 17.37 -1.21 -25.71
N GLU A 529 16.63 -1.58 -26.77
CA GLU A 529 15.23 -1.15 -26.91
C GLU A 529 14.36 -1.64 -25.74
N LYS A 530 14.65 -2.85 -25.23
CA LYS A 530 13.99 -3.42 -24.05
C LYS A 530 14.24 -2.58 -22.79
N LEU A 531 15.50 -2.22 -22.51
CA LEU A 531 15.86 -1.35 -21.39
C LEU A 531 15.18 0.03 -21.54
N LEU A 532 15.16 0.60 -22.73
CA LEU A 532 14.44 1.85 -23.00
C LEU A 532 12.94 1.73 -22.71
N LYS A 533 12.27 0.69 -23.22
CA LYS A 533 10.84 0.47 -22.94
C LYS A 533 10.58 0.36 -21.44
N ARG A 534 11.40 -0.41 -20.71
CA ARG A 534 11.27 -0.56 -19.24
C ARG A 534 11.46 0.75 -18.49
N ILE A 535 12.43 1.57 -18.88
CA ILE A 535 12.62 2.90 -18.25
C ILE A 535 11.45 3.84 -18.58
N MET A 536 10.91 3.78 -19.80
CA MET A 536 9.79 4.61 -20.23
C MET A 536 8.44 4.18 -19.62
N GLU A 537 8.32 2.92 -19.18
CA GLU A 537 7.15 2.36 -18.48
C GLU A 537 7.08 2.75 -16.99
N ASN A 538 8.15 3.27 -16.39
CA ASN A 538 8.21 3.56 -14.95
C ASN A 538 7.54 4.91 -14.61
N ASP A 539 6.57 4.91 -13.69
CA ASP A 539 5.71 6.06 -13.38
C ASP A 539 6.39 7.17 -12.53
N PHE A 540 7.50 6.86 -11.86
CA PHE A 540 8.24 7.80 -11.01
C PHE A 540 9.28 8.52 -11.86
N ARG A 541 9.26 9.86 -11.90
CA ARG A 541 9.83 10.65 -13.00
C ARG A 541 11.03 11.50 -12.57
N ASP A 542 12.07 11.50 -13.41
CA ASP A 542 13.02 12.60 -13.55
C ASP A 542 13.26 12.88 -15.04
N GLU A 543 12.85 14.05 -15.54
CA GLU A 543 13.04 14.46 -16.95
C GLU A 543 14.54 14.51 -17.32
N GLN A 544 15.41 14.81 -16.37
CA GLN A 544 16.87 14.81 -16.58
C GLN A 544 17.40 13.41 -16.86
N LEU A 545 16.77 12.35 -16.32
CA LEU A 545 17.15 10.98 -16.63
C LEU A 545 16.86 10.63 -18.09
N VAL A 546 15.71 11.09 -18.60
CA VAL A 546 15.31 10.85 -20.00
C VAL A 546 16.22 11.63 -20.96
N GLU A 547 16.60 12.86 -20.61
CA GLU A 547 17.59 13.64 -21.39
C GLU A 547 18.97 12.96 -21.38
N LEU A 548 19.47 12.55 -20.21
CA LEU A 548 20.72 11.80 -20.08
C LEU A 548 20.71 10.50 -20.89
N LEU A 549 19.57 9.79 -20.86
CA LEU A 549 19.37 8.60 -21.70
C LEU A 549 19.54 8.95 -23.16
N TRP A 550 18.82 9.96 -23.68
CA TRP A 550 18.93 10.33 -25.09
C TRP A 550 20.35 10.72 -25.51
N ASP A 551 21.08 11.44 -24.65
CA ASP A 551 22.47 11.82 -24.93
C ASP A 551 23.42 10.61 -25.01
N LYS A 552 23.13 9.54 -24.26
CA LYS A 552 23.91 8.30 -24.26
C LYS A 552 23.39 7.25 -25.26
N CYS A 553 22.16 7.37 -25.75
CA CYS A 553 21.49 6.46 -26.68
C CYS A 553 22.02 6.55 -28.11
N ASP A 554 22.36 7.75 -28.59
CA ASP A 554 22.77 7.99 -29.99
C ASP A 554 24.02 7.19 -30.41
N ILE A 555 24.77 6.66 -29.44
CA ILE A 555 25.96 5.84 -29.66
C ILE A 555 25.59 4.36 -29.88
N ASP A 556 24.52 3.87 -29.26
CA ASP A 556 24.20 2.43 -29.19
C ASP A 556 23.05 2.02 -30.12
N LEU A 557 22.05 2.88 -30.32
CA LEU A 557 20.83 2.54 -31.05
C LEU A 557 20.69 3.44 -32.28
N LYS A 558 20.86 2.88 -33.47
CA LYS A 558 20.40 3.51 -34.71
C LYS A 558 18.86 3.44 -34.74
N LEU A 559 18.18 4.47 -34.24
CA LEU A 559 16.72 4.53 -34.18
C LEU A 559 16.15 4.69 -35.59
N THR A 560 15.39 3.69 -36.06
CA THR A 560 14.63 3.75 -37.32
C THR A 560 13.22 4.33 -37.09
N PRO A 561 12.54 4.88 -38.10
CA PRO A 561 11.19 5.43 -37.95
C PRO A 561 10.17 4.43 -37.38
N THR A 562 10.27 3.15 -37.75
CA THR A 562 9.40 2.08 -37.23
C THR A 562 9.64 1.83 -35.74
N ARG A 563 10.89 1.90 -35.27
CA ARG A 563 11.25 1.79 -33.85
C ARG A 563 10.81 3.01 -33.05
N MET A 564 10.94 4.21 -33.63
CA MET A 564 10.43 5.43 -33.03
C MET A 564 8.93 5.35 -32.81
N LYS A 565 8.18 4.73 -33.72
CA LYS A 565 6.74 4.50 -33.56
C LYS A 565 6.42 3.51 -32.42
N SER A 566 7.18 2.41 -32.29
CA SER A 566 7.03 1.47 -31.16
C SER A 566 7.35 2.13 -29.82
N LEU A 567 8.45 2.88 -29.75
CA LEU A 567 8.85 3.63 -28.57
C LEU A 567 7.87 4.75 -28.24
N ALA A 568 7.28 5.40 -29.24
CA ALA A 568 6.29 6.46 -29.04
C ALA A 568 5.14 5.97 -28.16
N VAL A 569 4.62 4.75 -28.37
CA VAL A 569 3.52 4.16 -27.57
C VAL A 569 3.85 4.17 -26.07
N SER A 570 5.10 3.84 -25.71
CA SER A 570 5.60 3.85 -24.33
C SER A 570 5.92 5.27 -23.83
N ILE A 571 6.46 6.12 -24.71
CA ILE A 571 6.86 7.51 -24.42
C ILE A 571 5.65 8.42 -24.21
N GLY A 572 4.53 8.12 -24.87
CA GLY A 572 3.32 8.92 -24.93
C GLY A 572 2.65 9.19 -23.59
N ARG A 573 3.09 8.62 -22.47
CA ARG A 573 2.65 9.00 -21.12
C ARG A 573 3.60 9.98 -20.42
N ILE A 574 4.91 9.95 -20.71
CA ILE A 574 5.92 10.52 -19.80
C ILE A 574 7.01 11.36 -20.48
N GLY A 575 7.60 10.90 -21.60
CA GLY A 575 8.77 11.52 -22.25
C GLY A 575 8.48 12.29 -23.55
N GLY A 576 7.20 12.54 -23.84
CA GLY A 576 6.75 13.08 -25.13
C GLY A 576 7.46 14.37 -25.54
N VAL A 577 7.72 15.30 -24.62
CA VAL A 577 8.33 16.60 -24.95
C VAL A 577 9.78 16.45 -25.42
N SER A 578 10.64 15.77 -24.65
CA SER A 578 12.05 15.58 -25.02
C SER A 578 12.20 14.74 -26.27
N PHE A 579 11.35 13.71 -26.42
CA PHE A 579 11.29 12.89 -27.62
C PHE A 579 10.89 13.71 -28.85
N LEU A 580 9.83 14.52 -28.77
CA LEU A 580 9.41 15.39 -29.87
C LEU A 580 10.47 16.45 -30.19
N ASN A 581 11.08 17.08 -29.18
CA ASN A 581 12.15 18.07 -29.42
C ASN A 581 13.32 17.51 -30.23
N ARG A 582 13.66 16.22 -30.06
CA ARG A 582 14.78 15.58 -30.75
C ARG A 582 14.39 14.98 -32.09
N TRP A 583 13.21 14.37 -32.21
CA TRP A 583 12.86 13.49 -33.34
C TRP A 583 11.61 13.90 -34.13
N LEU A 584 10.95 15.01 -33.78
CA LEU A 584 9.69 15.42 -34.44
C LEU A 584 9.80 15.55 -35.97
N ASN A 585 10.98 15.93 -36.49
CA ASN A 585 11.19 16.08 -37.93
C ASN A 585 11.33 14.74 -38.67
N ASP A 586 11.67 13.66 -37.95
CA ASP A 586 11.98 12.35 -38.53
C ASP A 586 10.81 11.35 -38.41
N ILE A 587 9.70 11.77 -37.80
CA ILE A 587 8.52 10.91 -37.52
C ILE A 587 7.35 11.28 -38.44
N GLU A 588 6.63 10.28 -38.94
CA GLU A 588 5.38 10.47 -39.67
C GLU A 588 4.20 10.70 -38.69
N ILE A 589 3.47 11.81 -38.87
CA ILE A 589 2.32 12.16 -38.02
C ILE A 589 1.07 11.45 -38.55
N GLY A 590 0.72 10.30 -37.97
CA GLY A 590 -0.53 9.58 -38.21
C GLY A 590 -1.50 9.63 -37.01
N GLU A 591 -2.75 9.21 -37.20
CA GLU A 591 -3.78 9.18 -36.14
C GLU A 591 -3.31 8.40 -34.90
N GLU A 592 -2.67 7.25 -35.09
CA GLU A 592 -2.15 6.42 -34.01
C GLU A 592 -1.07 7.13 -33.18
N PHE A 593 -0.20 7.93 -33.84
CA PHE A 593 0.82 8.72 -33.15
C PHE A 593 0.17 9.84 -32.32
N ILE A 594 -0.85 10.49 -32.87
CA ILE A 594 -1.60 11.54 -32.16
C ILE A 594 -2.34 10.94 -30.95
N GLU A 595 -2.95 9.77 -31.08
CA GLU A 595 -3.58 9.05 -29.96
C GLU A 595 -2.58 8.77 -28.84
N VAL A 596 -1.36 8.38 -29.19
CA VAL A 596 -0.28 8.12 -28.23
C VAL A 596 0.12 9.39 -27.48
N ILE A 597 0.36 10.50 -28.17
CA ILE A 597 0.68 11.79 -27.51
C ILE A 597 -0.51 12.29 -26.68
N ALA A 598 -1.73 12.04 -27.13
CA ALA A 598 -2.96 12.43 -26.43
C ALA A 598 -3.18 11.68 -25.11
N ARG A 599 -2.51 10.54 -24.87
CA ARG A 599 -2.51 9.82 -23.58
C ARG A 599 -1.61 10.48 -22.53
N GLY A 600 -0.75 11.41 -22.92
CA GLY A 600 0.31 11.96 -22.07
C GLY A 600 0.13 13.38 -21.58
N LYS A 601 1.28 14.01 -21.37
CA LYS A 601 1.45 15.41 -20.96
C LYS A 601 0.95 16.38 -22.03
N ILE A 602 0.27 17.44 -21.60
CA ILE A 602 -0.27 18.49 -22.48
C ILE A 602 0.84 19.20 -23.27
N GLU A 603 1.99 19.41 -22.65
CA GLU A 603 3.14 20.12 -23.23
C GLU A 603 3.65 19.42 -24.51
N ALA A 604 3.56 18.08 -24.57
CA ALA A 604 3.94 17.33 -25.76
C ALA A 604 2.97 17.58 -26.92
N MET A 605 1.66 17.63 -26.64
CA MET A 605 0.66 17.97 -27.65
C MET A 605 0.77 19.43 -28.09
N GLU A 606 1.05 20.36 -27.18
CA GLU A 606 1.29 21.77 -27.51
C GLU A 606 2.50 21.94 -28.43
N LEU A 607 3.62 21.28 -28.12
CA LEU A 607 4.82 21.30 -28.96
C LEU A 607 4.54 20.71 -30.36
N LEU A 608 3.83 19.59 -30.43
CA LEU A 608 3.43 18.98 -31.71
C LEU A 608 2.56 19.93 -32.54
N LEU A 609 1.57 20.57 -31.90
CA LEU A 609 0.67 21.54 -32.54
C LEU A 609 1.38 22.85 -32.92
N GLU A 610 2.40 23.28 -32.18
CA GLU A 610 3.20 24.47 -32.50
C GLU A 610 4.06 24.23 -33.74
N LYS A 611 4.74 23.09 -33.80
CA LYS A 611 5.75 22.80 -34.83
C LYS A 611 5.18 22.20 -36.11
N ARG A 612 4.18 21.31 -36.01
CA ARG A 612 3.59 20.57 -37.14
C ARG A 612 2.05 20.52 -37.10
N GLY A 613 1.42 21.53 -36.52
CA GLY A 613 -0.04 21.55 -36.29
C GLY A 613 -0.93 21.42 -37.53
N GLU A 614 -0.45 21.79 -38.73
CA GLU A 614 -1.22 21.63 -39.97
C GLU A 614 -1.43 20.16 -40.38
N GLU A 615 -0.56 19.26 -39.91
CA GLU A 615 -0.61 17.82 -40.18
C GLU A 615 -1.43 17.06 -39.11
N VAL A 616 -1.79 17.72 -38.01
CA VAL A 616 -2.44 17.10 -36.86
C VAL A 616 -3.96 17.18 -36.99
N LEU A 617 -4.58 16.05 -37.34
CA LEU A 617 -6.04 15.92 -37.40
C LEU A 617 -6.61 15.34 -36.10
N ILE A 618 -7.39 16.13 -35.36
CA ILE A 618 -8.08 15.67 -34.15
C ILE A 618 -9.40 14.98 -34.50
N THR A 619 -9.35 13.66 -34.57
CA THR A 619 -10.50 12.79 -34.84
C THR A 619 -11.31 12.48 -33.57
N GLN A 620 -12.46 11.84 -33.74
CA GLN A 620 -13.27 11.35 -32.61
C GLN A 620 -12.49 10.37 -31.73
N LYS A 621 -11.67 9.51 -32.35
CA LYS A 621 -10.89 8.48 -31.66
C LYS A 621 -9.81 9.11 -30.78
N VAL A 622 -9.08 10.10 -31.30
CA VAL A 622 -8.10 10.88 -30.53
C VAL A 622 -8.75 11.55 -29.32
N LEU A 623 -9.93 12.15 -29.51
CA LEU A 623 -10.66 12.81 -28.42
C LEU A 623 -11.13 11.82 -27.35
N ILE A 624 -11.65 10.65 -27.73
CA ILE A 624 -12.05 9.58 -26.80
C ILE A 624 -10.83 9.06 -26.02
N THR A 625 -9.71 8.83 -26.70
CA THR A 625 -8.46 8.37 -26.08
C THR A 625 -7.96 9.38 -25.04
N ALA A 626 -7.89 10.67 -25.39
CA ALA A 626 -7.53 11.73 -24.43
C ALA A 626 -8.51 11.77 -23.25
N THR A 627 -9.81 11.74 -23.55
CA THR A 627 -10.87 11.79 -22.55
C THR A 627 -10.84 10.59 -21.62
N ARG A 628 -10.38 9.41 -22.05
CA ARG A 628 -10.28 8.23 -21.18
C ARG A 628 -8.96 8.15 -20.41
N GLN A 629 -7.84 8.55 -21.02
CA GLN A 629 -6.50 8.19 -20.53
C GLN A 629 -5.53 9.36 -20.33
N ALA A 630 -5.79 10.58 -20.80
CA ALA A 630 -4.84 11.69 -20.66
C ALA A 630 -4.48 12.00 -19.20
N ASP A 631 -3.20 12.21 -18.89
CA ASP A 631 -2.75 12.57 -17.54
C ASP A 631 -3.33 13.91 -17.06
N ASP A 632 -3.28 14.93 -17.93
CA ASP A 632 -3.79 16.27 -17.66
C ASP A 632 -5.18 16.50 -18.29
N PRO A 633 -6.24 16.81 -17.52
CA PRO A 633 -7.55 17.18 -18.05
C PRO A 633 -7.54 18.32 -19.07
N GLN A 634 -6.57 19.24 -18.99
CA GLN A 634 -6.44 20.35 -19.94
C GLN A 634 -6.12 19.88 -21.35
N MET A 635 -5.55 18.68 -21.52
CA MET A 635 -5.38 18.03 -22.83
C MET A 635 -6.72 18.00 -23.59
N VAL A 636 -7.81 17.65 -22.91
CA VAL A 636 -9.14 17.61 -23.52
C VAL A 636 -9.60 19.00 -23.96
N SER A 637 -9.33 20.05 -23.16
CA SER A 637 -9.65 21.43 -23.54
C SER A 637 -8.85 21.89 -24.77
N LEU A 638 -7.56 21.59 -24.83
CA LEU A 638 -6.69 21.91 -25.96
C LEU A 638 -7.20 21.25 -27.25
N LEU A 639 -7.48 19.95 -27.20
CA LEU A 639 -7.95 19.18 -28.34
C LEU A 639 -9.33 19.62 -28.81
N LEU A 640 -10.25 19.97 -27.90
CA LEU A 640 -11.57 20.50 -28.26
C LEU A 640 -11.46 21.84 -29.01
N LYS A 641 -10.53 22.72 -28.64
CA LYS A 641 -10.32 24.01 -29.34
C LYS A 641 -9.75 23.86 -30.74
N ARG A 642 -9.04 22.76 -31.01
CA ARG A 642 -8.35 22.48 -32.29
C ARG A 642 -9.03 21.37 -33.11
N ARG A 643 -10.25 20.97 -32.74
CA ARG A 643 -10.97 19.86 -33.39
C ARG A 643 -11.36 20.17 -34.84
N ALA A 644 -11.35 19.14 -35.69
CA ALA A 644 -11.82 19.26 -37.06
C ALA A 644 -13.33 19.54 -37.12
N ALA A 645 -13.80 20.17 -38.20
CA ALA A 645 -15.23 20.41 -38.44
C ALA A 645 -15.96 19.06 -38.57
N GLY A 646 -16.70 18.66 -37.53
CA GLY A 646 -17.45 17.39 -37.47
C GLY A 646 -17.17 16.54 -36.23
N THR A 647 -16.06 16.78 -35.51
CA THR A 647 -15.78 16.13 -34.22
C THR A 647 -16.66 16.77 -33.14
N THR A 648 -17.65 16.04 -32.62
CA THR A 648 -18.61 16.52 -31.62
C THR A 648 -18.50 15.74 -30.32
N ILE A 649 -18.94 16.36 -29.22
CA ILE A 649 -19.02 15.67 -27.93
C ILE A 649 -20.27 14.76 -27.99
N ASN A 650 -20.04 13.51 -28.39
CA ASN A 650 -21.06 12.47 -28.48
C ASN A 650 -21.14 11.65 -27.18
N LYS A 651 -22.02 10.66 -27.15
CA LYS A 651 -22.19 9.75 -26.01
C LYS A 651 -20.89 9.04 -25.61
N ASP A 652 -20.09 8.57 -26.58
CA ASP A 652 -18.85 7.84 -26.31
C ASP A 652 -17.81 8.68 -25.56
N VAL A 653 -17.73 9.98 -25.87
CA VAL A 653 -16.85 10.93 -25.16
C VAL A 653 -17.32 11.12 -23.71
N ILE A 654 -18.63 11.21 -23.49
CA ILE A 654 -19.19 11.32 -22.13
C ILE A 654 -18.95 10.02 -21.34
N LEU A 655 -19.18 8.84 -21.95
CA LEU A 655 -18.89 7.54 -21.32
C LEU A 655 -17.40 7.41 -20.96
N ALA A 656 -16.51 7.82 -21.87
CA ALA A 656 -15.07 7.84 -21.60
C ALA A 656 -14.71 8.70 -20.38
N ALA A 657 -15.37 9.85 -20.20
CA ALA A 657 -15.17 10.71 -19.02
C ALA A 657 -15.74 10.08 -17.73
N SER A 658 -16.92 9.45 -17.81
CA SER A 658 -17.57 8.76 -16.68
C SER A 658 -16.76 7.55 -16.17
N GLN A 659 -16.04 6.86 -17.06
CA GLN A 659 -15.21 5.68 -16.75
C GLN A 659 -13.85 6.05 -16.13
N ARG A 660 -13.45 7.32 -16.13
CA ARG A 660 -12.15 7.72 -15.60
C ARG A 660 -12.07 7.53 -14.10
N LEU A 661 -11.07 6.79 -13.64
CA LEU A 661 -10.79 6.59 -12.22
C LEU A 661 -10.17 7.81 -11.54
N SER A 662 -9.56 8.72 -12.32
CA SER A 662 -8.95 9.96 -11.83
C SER A 662 -9.27 11.14 -12.74
N ASN A 663 -9.52 12.31 -12.14
CA ASN A 663 -9.85 13.56 -12.82
C ASN A 663 -11.12 13.51 -13.68
N GLY A 664 -11.97 12.48 -13.54
CA GLY A 664 -13.23 12.32 -14.27
C GLY A 664 -14.15 13.52 -14.14
N SER A 665 -14.33 14.03 -12.91
CA SER A 665 -15.18 15.21 -12.64
C SER A 665 -14.67 16.50 -13.31
N LYS A 666 -13.35 16.66 -13.46
CA LYS A 666 -12.74 17.82 -14.14
C LYS A 666 -12.91 17.73 -15.65
N VAL A 667 -12.63 16.56 -16.22
CA VAL A 667 -12.84 16.31 -17.66
C VAL A 667 -14.31 16.48 -18.00
N MET A 668 -15.23 15.91 -17.21
CA MET A 668 -16.66 16.11 -17.38
C MET A 668 -17.04 17.59 -17.35
N ARG A 669 -16.48 18.39 -16.44
CA ARG A 669 -16.71 19.84 -16.40
C ARG A 669 -16.29 20.54 -17.69
N ILE A 670 -15.10 20.22 -18.21
CA ILE A 670 -14.61 20.78 -19.48
C ILE A 670 -15.57 20.43 -20.63
N LEU A 671 -16.02 19.17 -20.71
CA LEU A 671 -16.98 18.73 -21.71
C LEU A 671 -18.31 19.49 -21.60
N LEU A 672 -18.83 19.66 -20.38
CA LEU A 672 -20.09 20.37 -20.13
C LEU A 672 -19.99 21.89 -20.38
N ASP A 673 -18.83 22.50 -20.13
CA ASP A 673 -18.57 23.92 -20.43
C ASP A 673 -18.58 24.18 -21.94
N GLU A 674 -18.04 23.27 -22.74
CA GLU A 674 -18.03 23.37 -24.20
C GLU A 674 -19.39 22.97 -24.82
N CYS A 675 -20.15 22.08 -24.17
CA CYS A 675 -21.42 21.55 -24.71
C CYS A 675 -22.65 22.47 -24.56
N GLY A 676 -22.62 23.47 -23.69
CA GLY A 676 -23.69 24.47 -23.50
C GLY A 676 -25.03 23.94 -22.94
N SER A 677 -25.59 22.85 -23.48
CA SER A 677 -26.81 22.17 -23.00
C SER A 677 -27.22 20.88 -23.76
N VAL A 678 -26.39 20.29 -24.63
CA VAL A 678 -26.92 19.41 -25.71
C VAL A 678 -26.91 17.89 -25.45
N THR A 679 -26.27 17.36 -24.41
CA THR A 679 -26.27 15.91 -24.16
C THR A 679 -27.21 15.53 -23.02
N THR A 680 -28.33 14.88 -23.36
CA THR A 680 -29.20 14.24 -22.36
C THR A 680 -28.42 13.11 -21.68
N ILE A 681 -28.30 13.17 -20.34
CA ILE A 681 -27.76 12.07 -19.54
C ILE A 681 -28.77 10.92 -19.64
N ASP A 682 -28.44 9.89 -20.38
CA ASP A 682 -29.26 8.68 -20.46
C ASP A 682 -28.90 7.70 -19.32
N ASP A 683 -29.65 6.61 -19.22
CA ASP A 683 -29.47 5.61 -18.16
C ASP A 683 -28.08 4.96 -18.22
N GLU A 684 -27.53 4.71 -19.42
CA GLU A 684 -26.19 4.12 -19.59
C GLU A 684 -25.08 5.03 -19.03
N ILE A 685 -25.14 6.33 -19.32
CA ILE A 685 -24.20 7.31 -18.75
C ILE A 685 -24.34 7.34 -17.22
N LEU A 686 -25.56 7.32 -16.71
CA LEU A 686 -25.83 7.35 -15.27
C LEU A 686 -25.29 6.08 -14.58
N GLN A 687 -25.47 4.91 -15.17
CA GLN A 687 -24.95 3.64 -14.67
C GLN A 687 -23.42 3.66 -14.55
N GLU A 688 -22.70 4.16 -15.56
CA GLU A 688 -21.24 4.27 -15.50
C GLU A 688 -20.77 5.25 -14.42
N ILE A 689 -21.49 6.36 -14.21
CA ILE A 689 -21.21 7.32 -13.14
C ILE A 689 -21.37 6.65 -11.76
N VAL A 690 -22.45 5.91 -11.52
CA VAL A 690 -22.67 5.26 -10.22
C VAL A 690 -21.81 4.01 -10.02
N ARG A 691 -21.22 3.43 -11.07
CA ARG A 691 -20.21 2.34 -10.94
C ARG A 691 -18.83 2.90 -10.60
N ASN A 692 -18.56 4.16 -10.90
CA ASN A 692 -17.30 4.82 -10.60
C ASN A 692 -17.18 5.18 -9.10
N ARG A 693 -16.35 4.41 -8.39
CA ARG A 693 -16.13 4.54 -6.93
C ARG A 693 -15.32 5.77 -6.52
N TYR A 694 -14.61 6.39 -7.47
CA TYR A 694 -13.63 7.43 -7.18
C TYR A 694 -14.13 8.83 -7.55
N GLU A 695 -14.69 9.00 -8.75
CA GLU A 695 -15.10 10.32 -9.28
C GLU A 695 -16.61 10.41 -9.54
N GLY A 696 -17.34 9.30 -9.43
CA GLY A 696 -18.76 9.20 -9.77
C GLY A 696 -19.63 10.18 -8.98
N LEU A 697 -19.42 10.28 -7.66
CA LEU A 697 -20.17 11.18 -6.78
C LEU A 697 -19.98 12.65 -7.16
N ASP A 698 -18.74 13.05 -7.47
CA ASP A 698 -18.43 14.42 -7.86
C ASP A 698 -18.97 14.76 -9.26
N ILE A 699 -18.93 13.80 -10.19
CA ILE A 699 -19.59 13.91 -11.49
C ILE A 699 -21.11 14.10 -11.29
N MET A 700 -21.74 13.30 -10.44
CA MET A 700 -23.18 13.40 -10.16
C MET A 700 -23.56 14.77 -9.57
N LYS A 701 -22.80 15.25 -8.58
CA LYS A 701 -22.99 16.60 -8.00
C LYS A 701 -22.83 17.69 -9.05
N LEU A 702 -21.85 17.55 -9.95
CA LEU A 702 -21.63 18.49 -11.05
C LEU A 702 -22.84 18.56 -11.99
N LEU A 703 -23.39 17.41 -12.40
CA LEU A 703 -24.56 17.33 -13.29
C LEU A 703 -25.81 17.95 -12.64
N LEU A 704 -26.05 17.65 -11.36
CA LEU A 704 -27.15 18.24 -10.58
C LEU A 704 -27.01 19.77 -10.44
N SER A 705 -25.79 20.26 -10.18
CA SER A 705 -25.53 21.70 -10.01
C SER A 705 -25.83 22.54 -11.26
N ARG A 706 -25.78 21.92 -12.45
CA ARG A 706 -26.06 22.56 -13.74
C ARG A 706 -27.51 22.40 -14.22
N GLN A 707 -28.41 21.90 -13.36
CA GLN A 707 -29.81 21.64 -13.69
C GLN A 707 -30.02 20.76 -14.94
N GLN A 708 -29.07 19.87 -15.25
CA GLN A 708 -29.23 18.90 -16.35
C GLN A 708 -30.14 17.71 -15.99
N ALA A 709 -30.82 17.77 -14.83
CA ALA A 709 -31.45 16.62 -14.20
C ALA A 709 -32.90 16.43 -14.66
N GLY A 710 -33.07 15.46 -15.56
CA GLY A 710 -34.31 14.75 -15.83
C GLY A 710 -34.03 13.25 -16.01
N PHE A 711 -33.15 12.68 -15.19
CA PHE A 711 -32.80 11.26 -15.27
C PHE A 711 -33.80 10.42 -14.47
N VAL A 712 -34.02 9.19 -14.93
CA VAL A 712 -34.85 8.20 -14.24
C VAL A 712 -33.93 7.34 -13.41
N VAL A 713 -34.20 7.23 -12.10
CA VAL A 713 -33.49 6.28 -11.24
C VAL A 713 -34.08 4.89 -11.49
N THR A 714 -33.37 4.08 -12.26
CA THR A 714 -33.70 2.67 -12.50
C THR A 714 -33.24 1.79 -11.33
N GLU A 715 -33.78 0.58 -11.24
CA GLU A 715 -33.34 -0.43 -10.25
C GLU A 715 -31.84 -0.74 -10.40
N GLU A 716 -31.35 -0.85 -11.64
CA GLU A 716 -29.94 -1.12 -11.93
C GLU A 716 -29.03 0.03 -11.49
N THR A 717 -29.43 1.28 -11.76
CA THR A 717 -28.72 2.46 -11.26
C THR A 717 -28.66 2.46 -9.74
N PHE A 718 -29.77 2.18 -9.06
CA PHE A 718 -29.85 2.18 -7.61
C PHE A 718 -28.99 1.06 -6.99
N SER A 719 -29.01 -0.13 -7.58
CA SER A 719 -28.22 -1.28 -7.13
C SER A 719 -26.73 -1.09 -7.40
N ASN A 720 -26.34 -0.53 -8.55
CA ASN A 720 -24.94 -0.20 -8.83
C ASN A 720 -24.40 0.87 -7.88
N ALA A 721 -25.20 1.90 -7.58
CA ALA A 721 -24.85 2.90 -6.57
C ALA A 721 -24.66 2.26 -5.18
N ALA A 722 -25.58 1.37 -4.77
CA ALA A 722 -25.47 0.65 -3.50
C ALA A 722 -24.20 -0.22 -3.41
N ARG A 723 -23.76 -0.82 -4.52
CA ARG A 723 -22.55 -1.65 -4.60
C ARG A 723 -21.24 -0.85 -4.56
N CYS A 724 -21.22 0.30 -5.25
CA CYS A 724 -19.98 1.01 -5.56
C CYS A 724 -19.78 2.32 -4.79
N ASN A 725 -20.82 2.89 -4.17
CA ASN A 725 -20.79 4.25 -3.61
C ASN A 725 -21.18 4.28 -2.11
N ASN A 726 -21.19 5.50 -1.55
CA ASN A 726 -21.51 5.77 -0.14
C ASN A 726 -22.97 6.24 0.04
N GLN A 727 -23.35 6.54 1.29
CA GLN A 727 -24.68 7.05 1.63
C GLN A 727 -25.05 8.35 0.89
N GLU A 728 -24.08 9.24 0.66
CA GLU A 728 -24.34 10.53 0.00
C GLU A 728 -24.81 10.34 -1.45
N MET A 729 -24.22 9.41 -2.22
CA MET A 729 -24.71 9.08 -3.56
C MET A 729 -26.16 8.58 -3.52
N MET A 730 -26.50 7.71 -2.56
CA MET A 730 -27.84 7.16 -2.43
C MET A 730 -28.86 8.25 -2.09
N GLU A 731 -28.52 9.19 -1.20
CA GLU A 731 -29.35 10.35 -0.88
C GLU A 731 -29.58 11.24 -2.11
N LEU A 732 -28.55 11.46 -2.94
CA LEU A 732 -28.71 12.22 -4.19
C LEU A 732 -29.69 11.53 -5.15
N LEU A 733 -29.63 10.21 -5.30
CA LEU A 733 -30.57 9.47 -6.14
C LEU A 733 -32.00 9.51 -5.57
N VAL A 734 -32.16 9.32 -4.26
CA VAL A 734 -33.47 9.37 -3.58
C VAL A 734 -34.12 10.74 -3.73
N ASN A 735 -33.37 11.81 -3.50
CA ASN A 735 -33.88 13.19 -3.56
C ASN A 735 -34.26 13.64 -4.98
N ASN A 736 -33.76 12.96 -6.01
CA ASN A 736 -33.99 13.31 -7.42
C ASN A 736 -34.83 12.25 -8.17
N ALA A 737 -35.39 11.25 -7.47
CA ALA A 737 -36.26 10.25 -8.09
C ALA A 737 -37.64 10.86 -8.44
N SER A 738 -37.99 10.86 -9.73
CA SER A 738 -39.19 11.52 -10.28
C SER A 738 -40.53 10.77 -10.05
N GLY A 739 -40.64 9.88 -9.06
CA GLY A 739 -41.79 8.97 -8.89
C GLY A 739 -42.13 8.64 -7.43
N SER A 740 -43.33 8.11 -7.20
CA SER A 740 -43.91 7.87 -5.86
C SER A 740 -43.34 6.67 -5.08
N GLU A 741 -42.51 5.82 -5.69
CA GLU A 741 -41.79 4.74 -4.98
C GLU A 741 -40.35 4.57 -5.50
N LEU A 742 -39.40 4.44 -4.56
CA LEU A 742 -37.99 4.16 -4.84
C LEU A 742 -37.82 2.70 -5.33
N PRO A 743 -36.94 2.44 -6.33
CA PRO A 743 -36.74 1.10 -6.90
C PRO A 743 -35.82 0.23 -6.02
N ILE A 744 -36.21 0.02 -4.76
CA ILE A 744 -35.48 -0.84 -3.83
C ILE A 744 -35.95 -2.28 -4.01
N THR A 745 -35.05 -3.17 -4.40
CA THR A 745 -35.33 -4.59 -4.64
C THR A 745 -34.41 -5.49 -3.81
N ASP A 746 -34.61 -6.82 -3.90
CA ASP A 746 -33.71 -7.80 -3.30
C ASP A 746 -32.28 -7.67 -3.85
N GLN A 747 -32.12 -7.33 -5.13
CA GLN A 747 -30.82 -7.04 -5.74
C GLN A 747 -30.13 -5.84 -5.09
N THR A 748 -30.88 -4.82 -4.64
CA THR A 748 -30.32 -3.70 -3.90
C THR A 748 -29.71 -4.17 -2.57
N LEU A 749 -30.36 -5.10 -1.86
CA LEU A 749 -29.83 -5.65 -0.61
C LEU A 749 -28.56 -6.50 -0.84
N VAL A 750 -28.53 -7.28 -1.93
CA VAL A 750 -27.33 -8.03 -2.36
C VAL A 750 -26.19 -7.07 -2.71
N ALA A 751 -26.49 -5.98 -3.42
CA ALA A 751 -25.50 -4.96 -3.76
C ALA A 751 -24.93 -4.25 -2.53
N VAL A 752 -25.75 -3.97 -1.52
CA VAL A 752 -25.28 -3.40 -0.23
C VAL A 752 -24.32 -4.37 0.47
N ALA A 753 -24.61 -5.67 0.45
CA ALA A 753 -23.71 -6.68 1.02
C ALA A 753 -22.38 -6.80 0.25
N ASP A 754 -22.41 -6.53 -1.06
CA ASP A 754 -21.26 -6.52 -1.98
C ASP A 754 -20.48 -5.19 -1.96
N ASN A 755 -20.80 -4.30 -1.00
CA ASN A 755 -20.09 -3.05 -0.80
C ASN A 755 -19.14 -3.15 0.40
N PRO A 756 -17.83 -3.39 0.18
CA PRO A 756 -16.87 -3.63 1.27
C PRO A 756 -16.58 -2.39 2.14
N LEU A 757 -16.89 -1.18 1.66
CA LEU A 757 -16.54 0.06 2.34
C LEU A 757 -17.69 0.65 3.16
N HIS A 758 -18.92 0.52 2.67
CA HIS A 758 -20.06 1.27 3.19
C HIS A 758 -21.33 0.44 3.42
N GLY A 759 -21.33 -0.86 3.13
CA GLY A 759 -22.57 -1.67 3.14
C GLY A 759 -23.31 -1.67 4.49
N GLY A 760 -22.61 -1.75 5.63
CA GLY A 760 -23.24 -1.70 6.95
C GLY A 760 -23.97 -0.37 7.24
N VAL A 761 -23.41 0.76 6.78
CA VAL A 761 -24.03 2.10 6.90
C VAL A 761 -25.20 2.22 5.93
N LEU A 762 -25.03 1.75 4.70
CA LEU A 762 -26.09 1.75 3.69
C LEU A 762 -27.29 0.90 4.10
N MET A 763 -27.07 -0.25 4.73
CA MET A 763 -28.17 -1.10 5.22
C MET A 763 -29.01 -0.38 6.29
N LYS A 764 -28.36 0.36 7.21
CA LYS A 764 -29.05 1.18 8.21
C LYS A 764 -29.87 2.29 7.53
N TYR A 765 -29.26 2.99 6.57
CA TYR A 765 -29.93 4.03 5.79
C TYR A 765 -31.18 3.50 5.05
N LEU A 766 -31.08 2.36 4.36
CA LEU A 766 -32.22 1.74 3.69
C LEU A 766 -33.32 1.32 4.68
N PHE A 767 -32.94 0.85 5.87
CA PHE A 767 -33.89 0.55 6.94
C PHE A 767 -34.58 1.82 7.48
N ASP A 768 -33.86 2.93 7.62
CA ASP A 768 -34.45 4.20 8.03
C ASP A 768 -35.44 4.75 6.98
N LEU A 769 -35.24 4.43 5.69
CA LEU A 769 -36.13 4.82 4.60
C LEU A 769 -37.42 3.98 4.50
N LYS A 770 -37.33 2.64 4.63
CA LYS A 770 -38.43 1.70 4.35
C LYS A 770 -38.82 0.79 5.51
N GLY A 771 -38.04 0.76 6.59
CA GLY A 771 -38.30 -0.09 7.75
C GLY A 771 -38.48 -1.56 7.38
N HIS A 772 -39.59 -2.16 7.83
CA HIS A 772 -39.94 -3.54 7.55
C HIS A 772 -40.55 -3.77 6.15
N ASP A 773 -40.79 -2.71 5.37
CA ASP A 773 -41.29 -2.81 3.99
C ASP A 773 -40.16 -3.12 2.98
N LEU A 774 -38.92 -3.32 3.45
CA LEU A 774 -37.82 -3.76 2.60
C LEU A 774 -38.09 -5.17 2.01
N PRO A 775 -37.66 -5.42 0.75
CA PRO A 775 -37.95 -6.65 0.01
C PRO A 775 -37.06 -7.82 0.45
N VAL A 776 -37.19 -8.23 1.71
CA VAL A 776 -36.43 -9.35 2.29
C VAL A 776 -37.13 -10.67 1.96
N SER A 777 -36.46 -11.50 1.16
CA SER A 777 -36.89 -12.87 0.80
C SER A 777 -35.81 -13.92 1.12
N GLU A 778 -36.15 -15.21 1.06
CA GLU A 778 -35.18 -16.28 1.33
C GLU A 778 -34.07 -16.27 0.28
N ASP A 779 -34.45 -16.08 -0.99
CA ASP A 779 -33.51 -16.01 -2.10
C ASP A 779 -32.59 -14.78 -1.98
N SER A 780 -33.11 -13.65 -1.46
CA SER A 780 -32.28 -12.48 -1.15
C SER A 780 -31.24 -12.80 -0.07
N LEU A 781 -31.64 -13.47 1.03
CA LEU A 781 -30.75 -13.84 2.12
C LEU A 781 -29.69 -14.86 1.67
N VAL A 782 -30.08 -15.85 0.87
CA VAL A 782 -29.15 -16.82 0.28
C VAL A 782 -28.16 -16.13 -0.66
N SER A 783 -28.60 -15.15 -1.44
CA SER A 783 -27.74 -14.40 -2.36
C SER A 783 -26.77 -13.49 -1.62
N ILE A 784 -27.24 -12.78 -0.59
CA ILE A 784 -26.38 -12.01 0.33
C ILE A 784 -25.35 -12.94 0.99
N ALA A 785 -25.80 -14.10 1.47
CA ALA A 785 -24.93 -15.12 2.04
C ALA A 785 -24.04 -15.80 1.00
N LYS A 786 -24.11 -15.47 -0.29
CA LYS A 786 -23.19 -15.90 -1.36
C LYS A 786 -22.14 -14.84 -1.73
N VAL A 787 -22.30 -13.60 -1.28
CA VAL A 787 -21.35 -12.52 -1.57
C VAL A 787 -20.00 -12.74 -0.86
N GLU A 788 -18.90 -12.59 -1.58
CA GLU A 788 -17.52 -12.68 -1.09
C GLU A 788 -17.05 -11.35 -0.48
N SER A 789 -17.79 -10.83 0.49
CA SER A 789 -17.49 -9.56 1.17
C SER A 789 -17.68 -9.70 2.67
N GLU A 790 -16.78 -9.13 3.49
CA GLU A 790 -16.91 -9.10 4.95
C GLU A 790 -18.21 -8.42 5.41
N THR A 791 -18.70 -7.45 4.64
CA THR A 791 -19.92 -6.70 4.93
C THR A 791 -21.18 -7.56 4.82
N SER A 792 -21.12 -8.68 4.10
CA SER A 792 -22.26 -9.59 3.95
C SER A 792 -22.70 -10.19 5.30
N GLU A 793 -21.78 -10.50 6.22
CA GLU A 793 -22.15 -10.99 7.56
C GLU A 793 -22.88 -9.92 8.38
N GLU A 794 -22.41 -8.67 8.32
CA GLU A 794 -23.05 -7.54 9.00
C GLU A 794 -24.49 -7.32 8.49
N VAL A 795 -24.67 -7.30 7.16
CA VAL A 795 -25.97 -7.11 6.52
C VAL A 795 -26.92 -8.27 6.85
N LEU A 796 -26.45 -9.52 6.76
CA LEU A 796 -27.25 -10.70 7.12
C LEU A 796 -27.68 -10.66 8.58
N THR A 797 -26.74 -10.38 9.49
CA THR A 797 -27.02 -10.34 10.92
C THR A 797 -28.04 -9.24 11.23
N PHE A 798 -27.87 -8.05 10.64
CA PHE A 798 -28.78 -6.92 10.79
C PHE A 798 -30.22 -7.27 10.35
N ILE A 799 -30.36 -7.95 9.21
CA ILE A 799 -31.67 -8.39 8.70
C ILE A 799 -32.23 -9.53 9.58
N LEU A 800 -31.44 -10.54 9.92
CA LEU A 800 -31.94 -11.64 10.73
C LEU A 800 -32.45 -11.15 12.08
N GLU A 801 -31.73 -10.29 12.79
CA GLU A 801 -32.17 -9.71 14.08
C GLU A 801 -33.53 -9.02 14.03
N ARG A 802 -33.85 -8.34 12.91
CA ARG A 802 -35.08 -7.53 12.76
C ARG A 802 -36.24 -8.31 12.16
N TRP A 803 -35.98 -9.32 11.33
CA TRP A 803 -37.00 -10.18 10.71
C TRP A 803 -37.05 -11.55 11.40
N ALA A 804 -37.45 -11.57 12.68
CA ALA A 804 -37.46 -12.77 13.51
C ALA A 804 -38.43 -13.89 13.06
N LYS A 805 -39.43 -13.56 12.22
CA LYS A 805 -40.46 -14.51 11.74
C LYS A 805 -40.06 -15.30 10.49
N PHE A 806 -38.87 -15.07 9.94
CA PHE A 806 -38.44 -15.70 8.68
C PHE A 806 -38.13 -17.19 8.89
N PRO A 807 -38.66 -18.12 8.06
CA PRO A 807 -38.41 -19.55 8.21
C PRO A 807 -36.93 -19.89 7.98
N THR A 808 -36.37 -20.74 8.84
CA THR A 808 -34.98 -21.20 8.74
C THR A 808 -34.92 -22.49 7.91
N THR A 809 -34.61 -22.36 6.62
CA THR A 809 -34.53 -23.48 5.67
C THR A 809 -33.13 -24.09 5.58
N ASP A 810 -33.03 -25.31 5.04
CA ASP A 810 -31.74 -25.96 4.82
C ASP A 810 -30.86 -25.16 3.85
N LYS A 811 -31.47 -24.62 2.78
CA LYS A 811 -30.80 -23.77 1.79
C LYS A 811 -30.14 -22.54 2.43
N LEU A 812 -30.82 -21.89 3.39
CA LEU A 812 -30.29 -20.72 4.09
C LEU A 812 -29.19 -21.10 5.09
N LEU A 813 -29.34 -22.22 5.82
CA LEU A 813 -28.29 -22.74 6.71
C LEU A 813 -27.00 -23.09 5.96
N GLU A 814 -27.14 -23.75 4.80
CA GLU A 814 -26.00 -24.02 3.92
C GLU A 814 -25.39 -22.74 3.37
N ALA A 815 -26.20 -21.76 2.92
CA ALA A 815 -25.69 -20.48 2.43
C ALA A 815 -24.92 -19.69 3.50
N THR A 816 -25.40 -19.73 4.76
CA THR A 816 -24.82 -19.01 5.90
C THR A 816 -23.69 -19.75 6.60
N SER A 817 -23.25 -20.91 6.09
CA SER A 817 -22.18 -21.72 6.68
C SER A 817 -20.80 -21.02 6.71
N ARG A 818 -20.67 -19.82 6.13
CA ARG A 818 -19.47 -18.97 6.28
C ARG A 818 -19.61 -17.79 7.26
N HIS A 819 -20.81 -17.58 7.79
CA HIS A 819 -21.19 -16.38 8.55
C HIS A 819 -21.52 -16.78 9.99
N LEU A 820 -20.54 -16.65 10.89
CA LEU A 820 -20.63 -17.14 12.27
C LEU A 820 -21.84 -16.59 13.04
N ARG A 821 -22.03 -15.27 13.01
CA ARG A 821 -23.11 -14.59 13.74
C ARG A 821 -24.48 -14.91 13.14
N ALA A 822 -24.58 -14.86 11.82
CA ALA A 822 -25.82 -15.17 11.10
C ALA A 822 -26.24 -16.64 11.33
N LEU A 823 -25.30 -17.58 11.21
CA LEU A 823 -25.58 -19.00 11.45
C LEU A 823 -26.00 -19.26 12.90
N LYS A 824 -25.34 -18.63 13.88
CA LYS A 824 -25.72 -18.74 15.29
C LYS A 824 -27.18 -18.35 15.52
N LEU A 825 -27.62 -17.23 14.95
CA LEU A 825 -29.02 -16.77 15.04
C LEU A 825 -30.00 -17.75 14.40
N LEU A 826 -29.64 -18.37 13.27
CA LEU A 826 -30.48 -19.35 12.59
C LEU A 826 -30.58 -20.67 13.38
N LEU A 827 -29.47 -21.16 13.93
CA LEU A 827 -29.44 -22.34 14.80
C LEU A 827 -30.19 -22.12 16.13
N ASP A 828 -30.30 -20.87 16.60
CA ASP A 828 -31.15 -20.53 17.75
C ASP A 828 -32.65 -20.60 17.41
N ARG A 829 -33.03 -20.42 16.15
CA ARG A 829 -34.43 -20.48 15.68
C ARG A 829 -34.89 -21.89 15.34
N ARG A 830 -33.98 -22.76 14.90
CA ARG A 830 -34.28 -24.13 14.47
C ARG A 830 -33.24 -25.11 15.01
N GLN A 831 -33.72 -26.15 15.69
CA GLN A 831 -32.87 -27.20 16.27
C GLN A 831 -33.14 -28.59 15.69
N ASP A 832 -34.18 -28.76 14.87
CA ASP A 832 -34.60 -30.03 14.30
C ASP A 832 -34.22 -30.19 12.81
N CYS A 833 -33.84 -31.42 12.43
CA CYS A 833 -33.58 -31.85 11.05
C CYS A 833 -32.55 -30.98 10.29
N LEU A 834 -31.42 -30.64 10.90
CA LEU A 834 -30.39 -29.76 10.32
C LEU A 834 -29.55 -30.46 9.22
N PRO A 835 -29.17 -29.78 8.12
CA PRO A 835 -28.38 -30.34 7.01
C PRO A 835 -26.87 -30.39 7.33
N ILE A 836 -26.50 -30.97 8.48
CA ILE A 836 -25.15 -30.88 9.06
C ILE A 836 -24.05 -31.34 8.10
N ARG A 837 -24.22 -32.45 7.39
CA ARG A 837 -23.21 -32.96 6.44
C ARG A 837 -22.94 -32.00 5.29
N SER A 838 -23.99 -31.42 4.72
CA SER A 838 -23.89 -30.46 3.62
C SER A 838 -23.22 -29.16 4.08
N MET A 839 -23.58 -28.68 5.27
CA MET A 839 -22.95 -27.52 5.92
C MET A 839 -21.45 -27.74 6.15
N VAL A 840 -21.07 -28.90 6.71
CA VAL A 840 -19.66 -29.25 6.95
C VAL A 840 -18.87 -29.31 5.65
N GLN A 841 -19.39 -29.99 4.62
CA GLN A 841 -18.72 -30.07 3.32
C GLN A 841 -18.45 -28.68 2.74
N LYS A 842 -19.43 -27.78 2.85
CA LYS A 842 -19.31 -26.41 2.35
C LYS A 842 -18.29 -25.56 3.13
N ILE A 843 -18.24 -25.72 4.46
CA ILE A 843 -17.20 -25.10 5.31
C ILE A 843 -15.80 -25.53 4.86
N LEU A 844 -15.66 -26.81 4.50
CA LEU A 844 -14.38 -27.39 4.09
C LEU A 844 -13.95 -26.98 2.67
N GLU A 845 -14.88 -26.90 1.73
CA GLU A 845 -14.63 -26.52 0.33
C GLU A 845 -14.25 -25.03 0.17
N GLU A 846 -14.92 -24.13 0.88
CA GLU A 846 -14.78 -22.68 0.65
C GLU A 846 -13.49 -22.05 1.28
N ARG A 847 -12.62 -22.84 1.97
CA ARG A 847 -11.36 -22.38 2.65
C ARG A 847 -11.46 -20.99 3.28
N LEU A 848 -12.54 -20.79 4.02
CA LEU A 848 -13.00 -19.48 4.50
C LEU A 848 -12.17 -18.97 5.68
N ILE A 849 -11.94 -17.65 5.72
CA ILE A 849 -11.26 -16.92 6.80
C ILE A 849 -11.90 -17.16 8.19
N ASN A 850 -13.20 -17.55 8.23
CA ASN A 850 -13.96 -17.83 9.46
C ASN A 850 -14.42 -19.30 9.61
N GLY A 851 -13.92 -20.22 8.77
CA GLY A 851 -14.37 -21.63 8.76
C GLY A 851 -14.17 -22.34 10.11
N GLY A 852 -13.08 -22.04 10.81
CA GLY A 852 -12.82 -22.57 12.15
C GLY A 852 -13.87 -22.15 13.19
N GLY A 853 -14.25 -20.87 13.23
CA GLY A 853 -15.23 -20.37 14.20
C GLY A 853 -16.64 -20.94 13.99
N VAL A 854 -17.06 -21.08 12.73
CA VAL A 854 -18.34 -21.73 12.40
C VAL A 854 -18.34 -23.20 12.82
N PHE A 855 -17.23 -23.89 12.56
CA PHE A 855 -17.10 -25.29 12.92
C PHE A 855 -17.07 -25.50 14.45
N GLU A 856 -16.39 -24.61 15.18
CA GLU A 856 -16.38 -24.61 16.65
C GLU A 856 -17.79 -24.45 17.22
N LEU A 857 -18.62 -23.57 16.65
CA LEU A 857 -20.03 -23.42 17.03
C LEU A 857 -20.83 -24.73 16.86
N LEU A 858 -20.58 -25.48 15.78
CA LEU A 858 -21.27 -26.76 15.55
C LEU A 858 -20.86 -27.83 16.58
N LEU A 859 -19.58 -27.87 16.95
CA LEU A 859 -19.08 -28.76 18.01
C LEU A 859 -19.61 -28.36 19.39
N ASP A 860 -19.63 -27.07 19.71
CA ASP A 860 -20.15 -26.55 21.00
C ASP A 860 -21.62 -26.90 21.20
N ARG A 861 -22.41 -26.92 20.12
CA ARG A 861 -23.81 -27.36 20.14
C ARG A 861 -23.99 -28.87 20.05
N GLN A 862 -22.91 -29.66 20.01
CA GLN A 862 -22.93 -31.12 19.85
C GLN A 862 -23.68 -31.58 18.58
N LEU A 863 -23.62 -30.79 17.50
CA LEU A 863 -24.29 -31.10 16.23
C LEU A 863 -23.44 -31.98 15.31
N VAL A 864 -22.12 -32.00 15.52
CA VAL A 864 -21.13 -32.77 14.75
C VAL A 864 -20.29 -33.57 15.72
N GLU A 865 -20.08 -34.86 15.43
CA GLU A 865 -19.09 -35.69 16.14
C GLU A 865 -17.80 -35.73 15.33
N VAL A 866 -16.65 -35.69 16.02
CA VAL A 866 -15.34 -35.82 15.39
C VAL A 866 -15.07 -37.30 15.09
N ASP A 867 -15.35 -37.71 13.85
CA ASP A 867 -15.07 -39.04 13.33
C ASP A 867 -13.92 -39.06 12.29
N GLU A 868 -13.55 -40.24 11.82
CA GLU A 868 -12.45 -40.42 10.86
C GLU A 868 -12.73 -39.72 9.52
N TRP A 869 -13.97 -39.79 9.02
CA TRP A 869 -14.37 -39.13 7.78
C TRP A 869 -14.16 -37.62 7.86
N LEU A 870 -14.53 -37.01 8.98
CA LEU A 870 -14.41 -35.58 9.20
C LEU A 870 -12.95 -35.14 9.24
N ILE A 871 -12.10 -35.88 9.95
CA ILE A 871 -10.66 -35.57 10.04
C ILE A 871 -10.01 -35.70 8.66
N GLU A 872 -10.33 -36.76 7.90
CA GLU A 872 -9.80 -36.94 6.55
C GLU A 872 -10.20 -35.80 5.60
N THR A 873 -11.45 -35.37 5.66
CA THR A 873 -11.97 -34.30 4.79
C THR A 873 -11.45 -32.93 5.22
N ALA A 874 -11.26 -32.71 6.52
CA ALA A 874 -10.73 -31.48 7.07
C ALA A 874 -9.20 -31.37 7.02
N ALA A 875 -8.48 -32.43 6.66
CA ALA A 875 -7.02 -32.48 6.74
C ALA A 875 -6.33 -31.38 5.91
N GLU A 876 -6.89 -30.93 4.79
CA GLU A 876 -6.33 -29.83 3.98
C GLU A 876 -6.76 -28.43 4.47
N ASN A 877 -7.69 -28.34 5.42
CA ASN A 877 -8.20 -27.09 5.98
C ASN A 877 -7.66 -26.89 7.41
N ALA A 878 -6.59 -26.10 7.53
CA ALA A 878 -5.85 -25.92 8.77
C ALA A 878 -6.72 -25.35 9.91
N ASP A 879 -7.63 -24.43 9.63
CA ASP A 879 -8.47 -23.80 10.65
C ASP A 879 -9.46 -24.79 11.27
N VAL A 880 -10.06 -25.66 10.45
CA VAL A 880 -10.96 -26.72 10.96
C VAL A 880 -10.16 -27.82 11.66
N LEU A 881 -9.01 -28.22 11.12
CA LEU A 881 -8.14 -29.21 11.75
C LEU A 881 -7.61 -28.72 13.11
N GLU A 882 -7.36 -27.42 13.27
CA GLU A 882 -6.97 -26.79 14.53
C GLU A 882 -8.08 -26.92 15.59
N VAL A 883 -9.33 -26.64 15.21
CA VAL A 883 -10.49 -26.81 16.09
C VAL A 883 -10.66 -28.27 16.50
N ILE A 884 -10.53 -29.20 15.55
CA ILE A 884 -10.54 -30.65 15.82
C ILE A 884 -9.45 -31.03 16.80
N TYR A 885 -8.22 -30.55 16.60
CA TYR A 885 -7.09 -30.83 17.49
C TYR A 885 -7.35 -30.31 18.91
N ASN A 886 -7.91 -29.10 19.05
CA ASN A 886 -8.19 -28.50 20.35
C ASN A 886 -9.29 -29.27 21.13
N ARG A 887 -10.27 -29.85 20.43
CA ARG A 887 -11.38 -30.61 21.05
C ARG A 887 -11.07 -32.09 21.25
N ASN A 888 -10.34 -32.70 20.31
CA ASN A 888 -9.90 -34.09 20.38
C ASN A 888 -8.40 -34.20 20.08
N PRO A 889 -7.50 -33.84 21.02
CA PRO A 889 -6.06 -33.89 20.80
C PRO A 889 -5.50 -35.28 20.53
N GLN A 890 -6.31 -36.33 20.70
CA GLN A 890 -5.90 -37.73 20.54
C GLN A 890 -6.44 -38.41 19.28
N PHE A 891 -7.01 -37.65 18.33
CA PHE A 891 -7.52 -38.22 17.08
C PHE A 891 -6.48 -39.08 16.33
N ALA A 892 -6.96 -40.10 15.62
CA ALA A 892 -6.13 -41.05 14.88
C ALA A 892 -5.58 -40.40 13.60
N VAL A 893 -4.27 -40.55 13.36
CA VAL A 893 -3.60 -40.04 12.15
C VAL A 893 -3.33 -41.21 11.21
N THR A 894 -4.04 -41.25 10.09
CA THR A 894 -3.88 -42.26 9.04
C THR A 894 -2.93 -41.74 7.94
N PRO A 895 -2.31 -42.62 7.12
CA PRO A 895 -1.48 -42.18 5.99
C PRO A 895 -2.22 -41.26 5.01
N LYS A 896 -3.52 -41.46 4.83
CA LYS A 896 -4.37 -40.61 3.99
C LYS A 896 -4.52 -39.19 4.56
N ILE A 897 -4.72 -39.07 5.88
CA ILE A 897 -4.74 -37.76 6.58
C ILE A 897 -3.41 -37.03 6.36
N VAL A 898 -2.27 -37.73 6.48
CA VAL A 898 -0.94 -37.14 6.28
C VAL A 898 -0.77 -36.64 4.84
N ALA A 899 -1.15 -37.44 3.84
CA ALA A 899 -1.04 -37.04 2.44
C ALA A 899 -1.94 -35.84 2.09
N THR A 900 -3.19 -35.82 2.57
CA THR A 900 -4.11 -34.69 2.35
C THR A 900 -3.62 -33.42 3.04
N ALA A 901 -3.15 -33.52 4.29
CA ALA A 901 -2.63 -32.37 5.03
C ALA A 901 -1.32 -31.82 4.44
N ALA A 902 -0.53 -32.64 3.75
CA ALA A 902 0.70 -32.20 3.12
C ALA A 902 0.48 -31.13 2.02
N ARG A 903 -0.76 -30.95 1.53
CA ARG A 903 -1.09 -29.86 0.59
C ARG A 903 -1.17 -28.47 1.23
N ASP A 904 -1.17 -28.39 2.56
CA ASP A 904 -1.19 -27.14 3.32
C ASP A 904 -0.17 -27.15 4.47
N ALA A 905 0.67 -26.11 4.54
CA ALA A 905 1.76 -26.06 5.53
C ALA A 905 1.25 -25.96 6.97
N ASN A 906 0.11 -25.30 7.20
CA ASN A 906 -0.45 -25.15 8.54
C ASN A 906 -1.10 -26.44 9.01
N SER A 907 -1.83 -27.14 8.14
CA SER A 907 -2.37 -28.47 8.40
C SER A 907 -1.27 -29.47 8.74
N MET A 908 -0.20 -29.49 7.93
CA MET A 908 0.92 -30.39 8.17
C MET A 908 1.61 -30.10 9.51
N ARG A 909 1.70 -28.83 9.92
CA ARG A 909 2.23 -28.44 11.23
C ARG A 909 1.41 -29.01 12.39
N ILE A 910 0.07 -28.97 12.29
CA ILE A 910 -0.83 -29.54 13.32
C ILE A 910 -0.60 -31.05 13.45
N LEU A 911 -0.45 -31.77 12.34
CA LEU A 911 -0.17 -33.21 12.36
C LEU A 911 1.21 -33.55 12.92
N LEU A 912 2.24 -32.77 12.58
CA LEU A 912 3.58 -32.94 13.12
C LEU A 912 3.60 -32.74 14.64
N ASP A 913 2.95 -31.69 15.16
CA ASP A 913 2.77 -31.48 16.60
C ASP A 913 2.05 -32.67 17.26
N ARG A 914 0.95 -33.12 16.64
CA ARG A 914 0.12 -34.24 17.11
C ARG A 914 0.93 -35.54 17.25
N GLN A 915 1.85 -35.80 16.33
CA GLN A 915 2.72 -36.98 16.32
C GLN A 915 4.10 -36.73 16.94
N LYS A 916 4.36 -35.53 17.49
CA LYS A 916 5.66 -35.11 18.05
C LYS A 916 6.82 -35.30 17.07
N ASP A 917 6.62 -34.88 15.83
CA ASP A 917 7.58 -34.98 14.73
C ASP A 917 8.02 -36.43 14.42
N ARG A 918 7.19 -37.44 14.74
CA ARG A 918 7.41 -38.86 14.41
C ARG A 918 6.58 -39.36 13.23
N THR A 919 5.97 -38.44 12.47
CA THR A 919 5.15 -38.78 11.30
C THR A 919 6.02 -39.43 10.23
N LEU A 920 5.62 -40.62 9.77
CA LEU A 920 6.28 -41.28 8.65
C LEU A 920 5.93 -40.53 7.35
N ILE A 921 6.95 -39.99 6.68
CA ILE A 921 6.79 -39.33 5.38
C ILE A 921 7.16 -40.31 4.28
N THR A 922 6.22 -40.60 3.38
CA THR A 922 6.42 -41.43 2.18
C THR A 922 6.60 -40.54 0.95
N GLU A 923 7.01 -41.12 -0.18
CA GLU A 923 7.09 -40.36 -1.44
C GLU A 923 5.73 -39.77 -1.85
N ASP A 924 4.63 -40.49 -1.61
CA ASP A 924 3.27 -40.02 -1.91
C ASP A 924 2.92 -38.75 -1.13
N VAL A 925 3.39 -38.63 0.12
CA VAL A 925 3.21 -37.44 0.94
C VAL A 925 4.01 -36.26 0.36
N ILE A 926 5.23 -36.50 -0.12
CA ILE A 926 6.03 -35.45 -0.77
C ILE A 926 5.40 -35.03 -2.11
N LYS A 927 4.90 -35.97 -2.91
CA LYS A 927 4.18 -35.67 -4.15
C LYS A 927 2.91 -34.86 -3.87
N ALA A 928 2.14 -35.22 -2.85
CA ALA A 928 0.99 -34.43 -2.42
C ALA A 928 1.39 -33.01 -1.98
N ALA A 929 2.53 -32.85 -1.28
CA ALA A 929 3.05 -31.52 -0.93
C ALA A 929 3.41 -30.68 -2.16
N LEU A 930 3.98 -31.31 -3.20
CA LEU A 930 4.33 -30.66 -4.46
C LEU A 930 3.11 -30.23 -5.30
N GLU A 931 1.95 -30.88 -5.09
CA GLU A 931 0.67 -30.49 -5.71
C GLU A 931 -0.02 -29.32 -5.01
N GLY A 932 0.38 -28.99 -3.77
CA GLY A 932 -0.21 -27.90 -2.99
C GLY A 932 0.13 -26.51 -3.55
N ARG A 933 -0.74 -25.52 -3.29
CA ARG A 933 -0.58 -24.12 -3.76
C ARG A 933 0.75 -23.48 -3.33
N ASN A 934 1.29 -23.85 -2.17
CA ASN A 934 2.52 -23.31 -1.59
C ASN A 934 3.52 -24.43 -1.28
N SER A 935 3.83 -25.27 -2.27
CA SER A 935 4.66 -26.47 -2.09
C SER A 935 6.00 -26.19 -1.41
N SER A 936 6.68 -25.09 -1.75
CA SER A 936 7.97 -24.70 -1.15
C SER A 936 7.88 -24.50 0.37
N HIS A 937 6.76 -23.98 0.89
CA HIS A 937 6.56 -23.77 2.32
C HIS A 937 6.40 -25.08 3.08
N VAL A 938 5.67 -26.05 2.50
CA VAL A 938 5.51 -27.38 3.11
C VAL A 938 6.84 -28.13 3.08
N ILE A 939 7.56 -28.10 1.95
CA ILE A 939 8.86 -28.76 1.83
C ILE A 939 9.86 -28.15 2.81
N SER A 940 9.91 -26.82 2.93
CA SER A 940 10.73 -26.14 3.92
C SER A 940 10.38 -26.54 5.36
N LEU A 941 9.08 -26.63 5.69
CA LEU A 941 8.61 -27.10 7.00
C LEU A 941 9.10 -28.52 7.30
N LEU A 942 8.93 -29.46 6.36
CA LEU A 942 9.34 -30.86 6.52
C LEU A 942 10.86 -30.98 6.69
N LEU A 943 11.64 -30.27 5.88
CA LEU A 943 13.10 -30.23 5.99
C LEU A 943 13.55 -29.64 7.34
N THR A 944 12.85 -28.62 7.83
CA THR A 944 13.19 -27.94 9.08
C THR A 944 12.89 -28.81 10.30
N ARG A 945 11.73 -29.49 10.32
CA ARG A 945 11.29 -30.27 11.50
C ARG A 945 11.83 -31.69 11.55
N LEU A 946 11.83 -32.40 10.41
CA LEU A 946 12.21 -33.83 10.36
C LEU A 946 13.67 -34.03 9.93
N GLY A 947 14.25 -33.05 9.23
CA GLY A 947 15.58 -33.11 8.66
C GLY A 947 15.65 -33.97 7.39
N PRO A 948 16.73 -33.83 6.60
CA PRO A 948 16.81 -34.46 5.28
C PRO A 948 16.86 -35.99 5.32
N ARG A 949 17.34 -36.60 6.41
CA ARG A 949 17.45 -38.07 6.50
C ARG A 949 16.11 -38.79 6.61
N GLN A 950 15.04 -38.09 7.03
CA GLN A 950 13.72 -38.69 7.24
C GLN A 950 12.79 -38.54 6.03
N LEU A 951 13.16 -37.71 5.04
CA LEU A 951 12.36 -37.52 3.84
C LEU A 951 12.88 -38.42 2.72
N PRO A 952 12.01 -39.20 2.06
CA PRO A 952 12.41 -40.13 1.01
C PRO A 952 12.58 -39.38 -0.33
N ILE A 953 13.57 -38.48 -0.42
CA ILE A 953 13.83 -37.72 -1.65
C ILE A 953 14.59 -38.58 -2.66
N THR A 954 13.97 -38.83 -3.81
CA THR A 954 14.50 -39.63 -4.92
C THR A 954 14.51 -38.82 -6.21
N GLU A 955 15.16 -39.33 -7.25
CA GLU A 955 15.17 -38.74 -8.60
C GLU A 955 13.75 -38.54 -9.13
N ASP A 956 12.83 -39.49 -8.88
CA ASP A 956 11.43 -39.41 -9.27
C ASP A 956 10.70 -38.21 -8.63
N ILE A 957 11.06 -37.84 -7.39
CA ILE A 957 10.52 -36.65 -6.73
C ILE A 957 11.05 -35.37 -7.36
N LEU A 958 12.33 -35.33 -7.74
CA LEU A 958 12.90 -34.17 -8.44
C LEU A 958 12.22 -33.97 -9.79
N ILE A 959 11.98 -35.05 -10.54
CA ILE A 959 11.23 -35.03 -11.81
C ILE A 959 9.81 -34.51 -11.57
N PHE A 960 9.11 -35.05 -10.56
CA PHE A 960 7.74 -34.63 -10.24
C PHE A 960 7.66 -33.15 -9.81
N ALA A 961 8.66 -32.65 -9.06
CA ALA A 961 8.72 -31.25 -8.67
C ALA A 961 8.78 -30.32 -9.90
N VAL A 962 9.57 -30.69 -10.93
CA VAL A 962 9.62 -29.95 -12.20
C VAL A 962 8.29 -30.01 -12.95
N GLN A 963 7.66 -31.20 -13.03
CA GLN A 963 6.36 -31.38 -13.69
C GLN A 963 5.24 -30.51 -13.06
N LYS A 964 5.33 -30.22 -11.75
CA LYS A 964 4.40 -29.35 -11.02
C LYS A 964 4.86 -27.89 -10.93
N GLN A 965 5.87 -27.51 -11.71
CA GLN A 965 6.45 -26.15 -11.73
C GLN A 965 7.02 -25.69 -10.37
N GLY A 966 7.36 -26.63 -9.47
CA GLY A 966 7.88 -26.38 -8.14
C GLY A 966 9.39 -26.13 -8.12
N ILE A 967 9.89 -25.15 -8.88
CA ILE A 967 11.32 -24.87 -9.05
C ILE A 967 12.01 -24.52 -7.72
N GLU A 968 11.33 -23.79 -6.83
CA GLU A 968 11.89 -23.49 -5.51
C GLU A 968 11.96 -24.73 -4.60
N SER A 969 10.98 -25.63 -4.69
CA SER A 969 11.05 -26.93 -4.00
C SER A 969 12.22 -27.79 -4.53
N LEU A 970 12.46 -27.77 -5.86
CA LEU A 970 13.62 -28.42 -6.47
C LEU A 970 14.94 -27.86 -5.89
N ARG A 971 15.08 -26.54 -5.79
CA ARG A 971 16.25 -25.89 -5.18
C ARG A 971 16.48 -26.35 -3.74
N LEU A 972 15.43 -26.32 -2.91
CA LEU A 972 15.50 -26.77 -1.51
C LEU A 972 15.97 -28.22 -1.37
N PHE A 973 15.59 -29.10 -2.30
CA PHE A 973 16.10 -30.46 -2.33
C PHE A 973 17.60 -30.50 -2.69
N LEU A 974 18.02 -29.84 -3.77
CA LEU A 974 19.42 -29.91 -4.21
C LEU A 974 20.41 -29.30 -3.21
N GLU A 975 19.97 -28.30 -2.43
CA GLU A 975 20.77 -27.75 -1.33
C GLU A 975 21.07 -28.79 -0.23
N LYS A 976 20.18 -29.77 -0.02
CA LYS A 976 20.28 -30.77 1.06
C LYS A 976 20.68 -32.17 0.57
N TYR A 977 20.39 -32.52 -0.68
CA TYR A 977 20.61 -33.84 -1.26
C TYR A 977 21.55 -33.74 -2.47
N ARG A 978 22.85 -33.93 -2.26
CA ARG A 978 23.88 -33.82 -3.30
C ARG A 978 24.25 -35.15 -3.97
N ASP A 979 23.81 -36.27 -3.42
CA ASP A 979 24.19 -37.62 -3.89
C ASP A 979 23.25 -38.20 -4.97
N LEU A 980 22.25 -37.43 -5.43
CA LEU A 980 21.25 -37.87 -6.40
C LEU A 980 21.77 -37.83 -7.84
N ASN A 981 21.30 -38.74 -8.70
CA ASN A 981 21.71 -38.79 -10.10
C ASN A 981 20.94 -37.76 -10.95
N LEU A 982 21.45 -36.54 -10.96
CA LEU A 982 20.84 -35.43 -11.70
C LEU A 982 20.83 -35.65 -13.22
N THR A 983 21.71 -36.49 -13.77
CA THR A 983 21.70 -36.86 -15.20
C THR A 983 20.42 -37.60 -15.57
N VAL A 984 19.96 -38.53 -14.72
CA VAL A 984 18.69 -39.25 -14.95
C VAL A 984 17.51 -38.29 -14.87
N VAL A 985 17.52 -37.38 -13.89
CA VAL A 985 16.48 -36.35 -13.72
C VAL A 985 16.39 -35.47 -14.97
N TRP A 986 17.53 -34.95 -15.44
CA TRP A 986 17.59 -34.11 -16.64
C TRP A 986 17.09 -34.85 -17.87
N GLN A 987 17.52 -36.09 -18.08
CA GLN A 987 17.06 -36.90 -19.21
C GLN A 987 15.55 -37.17 -19.16
N ALA A 988 14.98 -37.38 -17.99
CA ALA A 988 13.54 -37.60 -17.85
C ALA A 988 12.72 -36.33 -18.15
N ILE A 989 13.06 -35.18 -17.55
CA ILE A 989 12.30 -33.93 -17.74
C ILE A 989 12.44 -33.40 -19.18
N TRP A 990 13.61 -33.58 -19.78
CA TRP A 990 13.88 -33.16 -21.16
C TRP A 990 13.09 -33.99 -22.21
N HIS A 991 12.70 -35.22 -21.91
CA HIS A 991 11.88 -36.02 -22.83
C HIS A 991 10.38 -35.95 -22.52
N ASP A 992 10.00 -35.30 -21.42
CA ASP A 992 8.60 -35.22 -21.00
C ASP A 992 7.85 -34.09 -21.72
N PRO A 993 6.90 -34.38 -22.62
CA PRO A 993 6.13 -33.36 -23.33
C PRO A 993 5.20 -32.55 -22.41
N GLY A 994 4.93 -33.03 -21.20
CA GLY A 994 4.12 -32.34 -20.19
C GLY A 994 4.85 -31.18 -19.50
N VAL A 995 6.18 -31.09 -19.62
CA VAL A 995 6.96 -29.96 -19.10
C VAL A 995 7.08 -28.89 -20.18
N ASP A 996 6.61 -27.68 -19.89
CA ASP A 996 6.75 -26.56 -20.80
C ASP A 996 8.19 -26.01 -20.86
N THR A 997 8.48 -25.24 -21.89
CA THR A 997 9.83 -24.74 -22.17
C THR A 997 10.32 -23.71 -21.13
N PRO A 998 9.49 -22.80 -20.57
CA PRO A 998 9.94 -21.95 -19.46
C PRO A 998 10.29 -22.73 -18.19
N THR A 999 9.51 -23.75 -17.83
CA THR A 999 9.82 -24.58 -16.67
C THR A 999 11.11 -25.36 -16.88
N LEU A 1000 11.38 -25.84 -18.09
CA LEU A 1000 12.66 -26.48 -18.43
C LEU A 1000 13.85 -25.53 -18.33
N ALA A 1001 13.72 -24.31 -18.85
CA ALA A 1001 14.79 -23.30 -18.76
C ALA A 1001 15.08 -22.93 -17.29
N ARG A 1002 14.04 -22.74 -16.48
CA ARG A 1002 14.17 -22.51 -15.03
C ARG A 1002 14.78 -23.70 -14.30
N ALA A 1003 14.41 -24.93 -14.67
CA ALA A 1003 14.99 -26.14 -14.10
C ALA A 1003 16.48 -26.29 -14.49
N ALA A 1004 16.85 -25.97 -15.73
CA ALA A 1004 18.23 -25.96 -16.20
C ALA A 1004 19.09 -25.00 -15.36
N ARG A 1005 18.62 -23.77 -15.16
CA ARG A 1005 19.28 -22.75 -14.32
C ARG A 1005 19.60 -23.24 -12.90
N VAL A 1006 18.77 -24.12 -12.35
CA VAL A 1006 18.97 -24.70 -11.01
C VAL A 1006 19.86 -25.94 -11.07
N LEU A 1007 19.58 -26.90 -11.96
CA LEU A 1007 20.31 -28.17 -12.04
C LEU A 1007 21.77 -27.99 -12.47
N PHE A 1008 22.03 -27.05 -13.38
CA PHE A 1008 23.35 -26.80 -13.97
C PHE A 1008 24.36 -26.28 -12.96
N GLN A 1009 23.90 -25.75 -11.81
CA GLN A 1009 24.76 -25.36 -10.70
C GLN A 1009 25.41 -26.55 -9.99
N TYR A 1010 24.80 -27.74 -10.07
CA TYR A 1010 25.19 -28.90 -9.28
C TYR A 1010 25.86 -30.01 -10.11
N THR A 1011 25.66 -30.02 -11.43
CA THR A 1011 26.34 -30.97 -12.32
C THR A 1011 26.44 -30.44 -13.74
N THR A 1012 27.36 -31.01 -14.52
CA THR A 1012 27.53 -30.75 -15.95
C THR A 1012 26.68 -31.72 -16.78
N PHE A 1013 26.03 -31.19 -17.82
CA PHE A 1013 25.21 -31.98 -18.76
C PHE A 1013 25.74 -31.84 -20.18
N GLU A 1014 25.50 -32.83 -21.03
CA GLU A 1014 25.71 -32.69 -22.47
C GLU A 1014 24.45 -32.08 -23.10
N VAL A 1015 24.61 -30.98 -23.83
CA VAL A 1015 23.54 -30.35 -24.58
C VAL A 1015 23.60 -30.81 -26.03
N SER A 1016 22.54 -31.44 -26.53
CA SER A 1016 22.44 -31.87 -27.93
C SER A 1016 21.74 -30.82 -28.79
N GLU A 1017 21.85 -30.96 -30.12
CA GLU A 1017 21.14 -30.09 -31.06
C GLU A 1017 19.61 -30.23 -30.93
N ASP A 1018 19.11 -31.45 -30.68
CA ASP A 1018 17.70 -31.70 -30.36
C ASP A 1018 17.24 -30.92 -29.13
N MET A 1019 18.16 -30.68 -28.18
CA MET A 1019 17.89 -29.85 -27.01
C MET A 1019 17.64 -28.39 -27.34
N LEU A 1020 18.36 -27.83 -28.29
CA LEU A 1020 18.11 -26.46 -28.75
C LEU A 1020 16.80 -26.37 -29.55
N LEU A 1021 16.46 -27.42 -30.30
CA LEU A 1021 15.27 -27.43 -31.16
C LEU A 1021 13.93 -27.29 -30.42
N ARG A 1022 13.80 -27.87 -29.22
CA ARG A 1022 12.54 -27.83 -28.45
C ARG A 1022 12.17 -26.42 -27.97
N PHE A 1023 13.16 -25.57 -27.72
CA PHE A 1023 12.93 -24.22 -27.21
C PHE A 1023 12.53 -23.28 -28.36
N PRO A 1024 11.33 -22.66 -28.31
CA PRO A 1024 10.91 -21.70 -29.32
C PRO A 1024 11.68 -20.38 -29.18
N ALA A 1025 11.78 -19.60 -30.26
CA ALA A 1025 12.42 -18.28 -30.25
C ALA A 1025 11.64 -17.24 -29.41
N MET A 1026 10.32 -17.35 -29.36
CA MET A 1026 9.44 -16.51 -28.54
C MET A 1026 8.40 -17.37 -27.82
N PHE A 1027 8.15 -17.06 -26.54
CA PHE A 1027 7.09 -17.66 -25.72
C PHE A 1027 6.12 -16.56 -25.27
N ARG A 1028 4.85 -16.93 -25.01
CA ARG A 1028 3.67 -16.04 -24.80
C ARG A 1028 3.94 -14.69 -24.13
N GLU A 1029 3.17 -13.69 -24.53
CA GLU A 1029 3.01 -12.41 -23.83
C GLU A 1029 2.17 -12.64 -22.55
N GLU A 1030 2.79 -12.59 -21.36
CA GLU A 1030 2.04 -12.53 -20.10
C GLU A 1030 1.80 -11.07 -19.69
N PRO A 1031 0.54 -10.67 -19.41
CA PRO A 1031 0.17 -9.27 -19.19
C PRO A 1031 0.84 -8.61 -17.97
N ASP A 1032 1.35 -9.39 -17.01
CA ASP A 1032 1.95 -8.86 -15.77
C ASP A 1032 3.49 -9.07 -15.68
N TYR A 1033 4.08 -9.99 -16.46
CA TYR A 1033 5.50 -10.36 -16.33
C TYR A 1033 6.36 -10.06 -17.58
N GLY A 1034 5.74 -9.73 -18.72
CA GLY A 1034 6.41 -9.48 -20.00
C GLY A 1034 6.67 -10.77 -20.80
N PHE A 1035 7.49 -10.68 -21.85
CA PHE A 1035 7.92 -11.85 -22.63
C PHE A 1035 8.92 -12.70 -21.84
N GLU A 1036 8.64 -14.00 -21.70
CA GLU A 1036 9.62 -15.00 -21.26
C GLU A 1036 10.39 -15.53 -22.49
N PHE A 1037 11.72 -15.57 -22.40
CA PHE A 1037 12.60 -16.04 -23.49
C PHE A 1037 13.33 -17.32 -23.06
N PRO A 1038 12.62 -18.47 -23.02
CA PRO A 1038 13.17 -19.69 -22.45
C PRO A 1038 14.39 -20.22 -23.21
N PHE A 1039 14.52 -19.90 -24.49
CA PHE A 1039 15.72 -20.22 -25.28
C PHE A 1039 16.95 -19.46 -24.78
N ASP A 1040 16.83 -18.15 -24.54
CA ASP A 1040 17.93 -17.34 -24.00
C ASP A 1040 18.28 -17.77 -22.58
N ASP A 1041 17.27 -17.98 -21.73
CA ASP A 1041 17.47 -18.44 -20.35
C ASP A 1041 18.23 -19.78 -20.33
N PHE A 1042 17.89 -20.71 -21.22
CA PHE A 1042 18.57 -21.99 -21.34
C PHE A 1042 20.01 -21.84 -21.83
N VAL A 1043 20.23 -21.11 -22.93
CA VAL A 1043 21.55 -20.90 -23.53
C VAL A 1043 22.48 -20.15 -22.57
N ARG A 1044 22.01 -19.08 -21.94
CA ARG A 1044 22.77 -18.34 -20.92
C ARG A 1044 23.07 -19.18 -19.69
N SER A 1045 22.14 -20.05 -19.26
CA SER A 1045 22.40 -21.00 -18.18
C SER A 1045 23.52 -21.98 -18.55
N CYS A 1046 23.59 -22.43 -19.81
CA CYS A 1046 24.70 -23.26 -20.30
C CYS A 1046 26.03 -22.51 -20.20
N MET A 1047 26.10 -21.29 -20.74
CA MET A 1047 27.31 -20.47 -20.73
C MET A 1047 27.79 -20.16 -19.31
N ARG A 1048 26.88 -19.71 -18.44
CA ARG A 1048 27.19 -19.34 -17.05
C ARG A 1048 27.81 -20.51 -16.27
N HIS A 1049 27.29 -21.71 -16.46
CA HIS A 1049 27.78 -22.92 -15.78
C HIS A 1049 28.81 -23.70 -16.60
N ARG A 1050 29.33 -23.12 -17.70
CA ARG A 1050 30.33 -23.72 -18.60
C ARG A 1050 29.95 -25.11 -19.12
N ILE A 1051 28.67 -25.27 -19.42
CA ILE A 1051 28.14 -26.46 -20.08
C ILE A 1051 28.37 -26.32 -21.59
N SER A 1052 29.00 -27.33 -22.18
CA SER A 1052 29.34 -27.33 -23.61
C SER A 1052 28.07 -27.26 -24.45
N LEU A 1053 27.95 -26.18 -25.23
CA LEU A 1053 26.94 -26.06 -26.28
C LEU A 1053 27.44 -26.76 -27.55
N PRO A 1054 26.57 -27.37 -28.37
CA PRO A 1054 26.96 -27.94 -29.64
C PRO A 1054 27.41 -26.84 -30.61
N THR A 1055 28.56 -27.02 -31.24
CA THR A 1055 29.15 -26.07 -32.22
C THR A 1055 29.00 -26.55 -33.66
N THR A 1056 27.99 -27.38 -33.94
CA THR A 1056 27.63 -27.78 -35.32
C THR A 1056 27.08 -26.58 -36.09
N GLU A 1057 27.18 -26.58 -37.42
CA GLU A 1057 26.62 -25.51 -38.28
C GLU A 1057 25.14 -25.27 -37.92
N SER A 1058 24.34 -26.34 -37.83
CA SER A 1058 22.93 -26.28 -37.43
C SER A 1058 22.69 -25.71 -36.03
N ALA A 1059 23.51 -26.06 -35.03
CA ALA A 1059 23.35 -25.54 -33.67
C ALA A 1059 23.68 -24.03 -33.60
N ILE A 1060 24.69 -23.59 -34.35
CA ILE A 1060 25.04 -22.17 -34.47
C ILE A 1060 23.92 -21.41 -35.19
N GLU A 1061 23.32 -21.98 -36.25
CA GLU A 1061 22.12 -21.43 -36.90
C GLU A 1061 20.97 -21.26 -35.90
N LEU A 1062 20.74 -22.23 -35.00
CA LEU A 1062 19.69 -22.15 -33.99
C LEU A 1062 19.95 -21.06 -32.96
N VAL A 1063 21.18 -20.93 -32.45
CA VAL A 1063 21.53 -19.88 -31.50
C VAL A 1063 21.36 -18.50 -32.16
N ILE A 1064 21.94 -18.30 -33.35
CA ILE A 1064 21.84 -17.01 -34.07
C ILE A 1064 20.39 -16.70 -34.48
N GLY A 1065 19.62 -17.71 -34.88
CA GLY A 1065 18.26 -17.56 -35.37
C GLY A 1065 17.18 -17.48 -34.31
N ARG A 1066 17.49 -17.70 -33.01
CA ARG A 1066 16.48 -17.71 -31.92
C ARG A 1066 16.86 -16.89 -30.69
N SER A 1067 18.13 -16.56 -30.49
CA SER A 1067 18.57 -15.79 -29.32
C SER A 1067 18.47 -14.27 -29.50
N SER A 1068 18.55 -13.53 -28.40
CA SER A 1068 18.76 -12.07 -28.45
C SER A 1068 20.16 -11.71 -28.94
N LEU A 1069 20.33 -10.46 -29.42
CA LEU A 1069 21.62 -9.93 -29.85
C LEU A 1069 22.71 -10.11 -28.77
N ASP A 1070 22.36 -9.91 -27.51
CA ASP A 1070 23.30 -10.00 -26.40
C ASP A 1070 23.75 -11.45 -26.14
N THR A 1071 22.81 -12.40 -26.11
CA THR A 1071 23.14 -13.83 -26.00
C THR A 1071 24.00 -14.31 -27.18
N ILE A 1072 23.75 -13.81 -28.41
CA ILE A 1072 24.56 -14.14 -29.59
C ILE A 1072 25.98 -13.57 -29.46
N ASP A 1073 26.11 -12.33 -29.02
CA ASP A 1073 27.41 -11.67 -28.81
C ASP A 1073 28.26 -12.44 -27.80
N ILE A 1074 27.67 -12.79 -26.66
CA ILE A 1074 28.29 -13.62 -25.61
C ILE A 1074 28.71 -14.98 -26.17
N PHE A 1075 27.83 -15.66 -26.91
CA PHE A 1075 28.13 -16.97 -27.51
C PHE A 1075 29.35 -16.93 -28.43
N LEU A 1076 29.43 -15.92 -29.30
CA LEU A 1076 30.53 -15.76 -30.26
C LEU A 1076 31.83 -15.29 -29.58
N GLU A 1077 31.75 -14.59 -28.45
CA GLU A 1077 32.92 -14.28 -27.61
C GLU A 1077 33.48 -15.52 -26.92
N ASP A 1078 32.61 -16.36 -26.35
CA ASP A 1078 33.03 -17.59 -25.67
C ASP A 1078 33.57 -18.66 -26.64
N HIS A 1079 33.18 -18.58 -27.91
CA HIS A 1079 33.61 -19.49 -28.98
C HIS A 1079 34.34 -18.74 -30.12
N PRO A 1080 35.55 -18.20 -29.86
CA PRO A 1080 36.29 -17.39 -30.84
C PRO A 1080 36.71 -18.18 -32.09
N ASP A 1081 36.77 -19.51 -31.99
CA ASP A 1081 37.18 -20.41 -33.07
C ASP A 1081 36.04 -20.74 -34.06
N ILE A 1082 34.82 -20.22 -33.86
CA ILE A 1082 33.69 -20.43 -34.76
C ILE A 1082 33.86 -19.61 -36.04
N HIS A 1083 33.94 -20.30 -37.18
CA HIS A 1083 33.88 -19.68 -38.51
C HIS A 1083 32.42 -19.49 -38.95
N LEU A 1084 31.99 -18.24 -39.14
CA LEU A 1084 30.63 -17.94 -39.58
C LEU A 1084 30.45 -18.19 -41.09
N THR A 1085 29.39 -18.90 -41.48
CA THR A 1085 29.04 -19.19 -42.88
C THR A 1085 27.91 -18.28 -43.37
N GLU A 1086 27.65 -18.25 -44.67
CA GLU A 1086 26.50 -17.53 -45.24
C GLU A 1086 25.16 -17.99 -44.66
N LYS A 1087 25.05 -19.28 -44.26
CA LYS A 1087 23.85 -19.80 -43.62
C LYS A 1087 23.61 -19.20 -42.23
N HIS A 1088 24.66 -18.98 -41.45
CA HIS A 1088 24.56 -18.29 -40.16
C HIS A 1088 24.06 -16.85 -40.32
N ILE A 1089 24.52 -16.16 -41.38
CA ILE A 1089 24.03 -14.82 -41.71
C ILE A 1089 22.56 -14.85 -42.10
N GLU A 1090 22.15 -15.82 -42.90
CA GLU A 1090 20.74 -16.00 -43.29
C GLU A 1090 19.86 -16.37 -42.08
N ALA A 1091 20.35 -17.17 -41.13
CA ALA A 1091 19.66 -17.46 -39.88
C ALA A 1091 19.45 -16.19 -39.04
N GLY A 1092 20.44 -15.29 -38.97
CA GLY A 1092 20.32 -14.00 -38.29
C GLY A 1092 19.23 -13.11 -38.90
N LYS A 1093 19.20 -12.99 -40.24
CA LYS A 1093 18.15 -12.23 -40.96
C LYS A 1093 16.75 -12.77 -40.69
N ASN A 1094 16.62 -14.09 -40.53
CA ASN A 1094 15.35 -14.77 -40.32
C ASN A 1094 14.99 -14.92 -38.83
N ASN A 1095 15.75 -14.31 -37.91
CA ASN A 1095 15.46 -14.37 -36.49
C ASN A 1095 14.14 -13.62 -36.19
N PRO A 1096 13.12 -14.29 -35.63
CA PRO A 1096 11.75 -13.78 -35.54
C PRO A 1096 11.50 -12.87 -34.33
N ARG A 1097 12.53 -12.48 -33.58
CA ARG A 1097 12.39 -11.71 -32.34
C ARG A 1097 12.08 -10.25 -32.58
N ASP A 1098 10.99 -9.77 -31.99
CA ASP A 1098 10.55 -8.38 -32.08
C ASP A 1098 11.47 -7.40 -31.31
N ASP A 1099 12.22 -7.89 -30.31
CA ASP A 1099 13.18 -7.11 -29.52
C ASP A 1099 14.60 -7.08 -30.12
N MET A 1100 14.80 -7.70 -31.28
CA MET A 1100 16.11 -7.84 -31.91
C MET A 1100 16.51 -6.62 -32.74
N ASP A 1101 17.77 -6.18 -32.56
CA ASP A 1101 18.38 -5.25 -33.49
C ASP A 1101 19.03 -5.93 -34.70
N GLN A 1102 18.25 -6.09 -35.77
CA GLN A 1102 18.71 -6.72 -37.02
C GLN A 1102 19.94 -6.02 -37.61
N ASP A 1103 20.01 -4.69 -37.65
CA ASP A 1103 21.18 -3.99 -38.23
C ASP A 1103 22.44 -4.21 -37.38
N SER A 1104 22.32 -4.16 -36.05
CA SER A 1104 23.43 -4.44 -35.14
C SER A 1104 23.84 -5.91 -35.16
N LEU A 1105 22.89 -6.83 -35.25
CA LEU A 1105 23.17 -8.26 -35.42
C LEU A 1105 23.93 -8.51 -36.72
N MET A 1106 23.46 -7.96 -37.83
CA MET A 1106 24.13 -8.11 -39.12
C MET A 1106 25.53 -7.49 -39.08
N SER A 1107 25.71 -6.34 -38.44
CA SER A 1107 27.03 -5.73 -38.24
C SER A 1107 27.96 -6.63 -37.42
N LEU A 1108 27.46 -7.23 -36.33
CA LEU A 1108 28.21 -8.17 -35.49
C LEU A 1108 28.64 -9.40 -36.31
N LEU A 1109 27.69 -10.04 -36.99
CA LEU A 1109 27.94 -11.26 -37.79
C LEU A 1109 28.93 -11.00 -38.93
N HIS A 1110 28.77 -9.91 -39.69
CA HIS A 1110 29.72 -9.57 -40.76
C HIS A 1110 31.09 -9.18 -40.22
N SER A 1111 31.17 -8.52 -39.06
CA SER A 1111 32.46 -8.19 -38.45
C SER A 1111 33.24 -9.47 -38.12
N ARG A 1112 32.59 -10.46 -37.50
CA ARG A 1112 33.20 -11.74 -37.15
C ARG A 1112 33.54 -12.59 -38.37
N MET A 1113 32.71 -12.55 -39.42
CA MET A 1113 33.00 -13.22 -40.70
C MET A 1113 34.25 -12.65 -41.41
N ASN A 1114 34.54 -11.35 -41.24
CA ASN A 1114 35.70 -10.70 -41.86
C ASN A 1114 37.01 -10.89 -41.08
N TYR A 1115 36.95 -11.28 -39.80
CA TYR A 1115 38.11 -11.57 -38.94
C TYR A 1115 38.50 -13.06 -38.93
N SER A 1116 37.64 -13.93 -39.47
CA SER A 1116 37.86 -15.37 -39.66
C SER A 1116 38.41 -15.66 -41.05
#